data_AF-A0A929CZX4-F1
#
_entry.id   AF-A0A929CZX4-F1
#
_cell.length_a   1.000
_cell.length_b   1.000
_cell.length_c   1.000
_cell.angle_alpha   90.00
_cell.angle_beta   90.00
_cell.angle_gamma   90.00
#
_symmetry.space_group_name_H-M   'P 1'
#
loop_
_entity.id
_entity.type
_entity.pdbx_description
1 polymer ?
#
loop_
_entity_poly.entity_id
_entity_poly.type
_entity_poly.pdbx_seq_one_letter_code
_entity_poly.pdbx_strand_id
1 'polypeptide(L)'
;MTVSDLFASFKPGEAHPWRAVYQGIDYPGEVLIAETWRPELGQKIAEGDIHFRIVVLTKPQQVAPESIADRRIALCIPGMAIREERERYRVRKKGEELLREEATLYAAGQVLTKERLPIDAKEVFSTPDNEKRFQLIASVILSYAYPRLPIDTSALKKTLSPSDVAKVCDGFFGTGDNPEAIEALENFSVALGLARPENPLEFDPRNCPLFPILAQMLEEGDGGLDARELYCQLGSSYGLPWPLITLYLLCFVRHYRPEIELQLKPGAALYLRSGESAPLAKLTTNLVPQIWWSSGLEQAFDRLCYRSPPSWNEVLPYVRFLCLELKPAALVGEVREQEMVLLKELGGLKTAISGIESDLDSLSPKLGKHPPGVLEALKRLSPIAQAKDCLHFYALVEKGYATPDAFGEDIALCRRLAQLRDMAAEIVAVKSYLDDVVLGEGQRELDMDRVSILGQLTLENLVPNIHLWDSVKALFDWFKSRYRALYLAHHRDYHQEMASFRLVLEDSKPEVDALRRLNSIAELGLPVGQELIDEYQGLLANVSPCPVADKEVSVEEQPACPHCRLVLTAEPPKREVERFLHQLEQALQEQQRRLSSEAVRHILAKSGEKRIDQFIKMVQTSNLAPLVNVLDDELVDFLRQLLQEADIEIEWRPTLSELAEKFASLEEGEIDAAAAEFARVLKKAFAKAKKEHPGKRVRLSFKE
;
A
#
# COMPACT_ATOMS: atom_id res chain seq x y z
N MET A 1 56.63 -37.50 -37.69
CA MET A 1 56.24 -37.51 -36.28
C MET A 1 55.44 -38.76 -36.03
N THR A 2 56.07 -39.82 -35.54
CA THR A 2 55.33 -41.01 -35.06
C THR A 2 55.12 -40.78 -33.57
N VAL A 3 53.89 -40.39 -33.20
CA VAL A 3 53.47 -40.35 -31.80
C VAL A 3 53.59 -41.76 -31.26
N SER A 4 54.13 -41.91 -30.06
CA SER A 4 54.07 -43.17 -29.31
C SER A 4 52.61 -43.62 -29.27
N ASP A 5 52.32 -44.88 -29.61
CA ASP A 5 50.95 -45.42 -29.61
C ASP A 5 50.28 -45.25 -28.23
N LEU A 6 51.09 -45.24 -27.15
CA LEU A 6 50.70 -44.99 -25.76
C LEU A 6 50.09 -43.59 -25.53
N PHE A 7 50.47 -42.61 -26.35
CA PHE A 7 50.01 -41.22 -26.28
C PHE A 7 49.36 -40.77 -27.58
N ALA A 8 48.84 -41.70 -28.39
CA ALA A 8 48.25 -41.39 -29.70
C ALA A 8 47.07 -40.40 -29.63
N SER A 9 46.40 -40.29 -28.48
CA SER A 9 45.31 -39.33 -28.23
C SER A 9 45.79 -37.88 -28.05
N PHE A 10 47.11 -37.64 -27.98
CA PHE A 10 47.70 -36.32 -27.75
C PHE A 10 48.40 -35.82 -29.02
N LYS A 11 48.09 -34.59 -29.43
CA LYS A 11 48.80 -33.91 -30.53
C LYS A 11 50.19 -33.45 -30.06
N PRO A 12 51.29 -33.84 -30.74
CA PRO A 12 52.61 -33.43 -30.28
C PRO A 12 52.83 -31.92 -30.45
N GLY A 13 53.48 -31.30 -29.46
CA GLY A 13 53.79 -29.88 -29.45
C GLY A 13 52.65 -28.98 -28.96
N GLU A 14 51.44 -29.50 -28.77
CA GLU A 14 50.29 -28.76 -28.22
C GLU A 14 50.07 -29.11 -26.74
N ALA A 15 49.71 -28.11 -25.94
CA ALA A 15 49.28 -28.30 -24.57
C ALA A 15 47.86 -28.88 -24.51
N HIS A 16 47.71 -30.02 -23.82
CA HIS A 16 46.42 -30.66 -23.62
C HIS A 16 45.95 -30.38 -22.20
N PRO A 17 44.79 -29.72 -22.01
CA PRO A 17 44.21 -29.52 -20.69
C PRO A 17 44.04 -30.86 -19.97
N TRP A 18 44.43 -30.89 -18.71
CA TRP A 18 44.35 -32.06 -17.88
C TRP A 18 43.83 -31.68 -16.50
N ARG A 19 43.20 -32.63 -15.81
CA ARG A 19 42.67 -32.44 -14.46
C ARG A 19 43.21 -33.52 -13.54
N ALA A 20 43.60 -33.15 -12.34
CA ALA A 20 44.10 -34.07 -11.33
C ALA A 20 43.56 -33.71 -9.95
N VAL A 21 43.18 -34.73 -9.17
CA VAL A 21 42.63 -34.52 -7.84
C VAL A 21 43.73 -34.59 -6.79
N TYR A 22 43.92 -33.55 -5.99
CA TYR A 22 44.87 -33.57 -4.86
C TYR A 22 44.19 -32.99 -3.62
N GLN A 23 44.30 -33.70 -2.49
CA GLN A 23 43.67 -33.30 -1.22
C GLN A 23 42.17 -32.98 -1.35
N GLY A 24 41.45 -33.73 -2.19
CA GLY A 24 40.02 -33.51 -2.44
C GLY A 24 39.68 -32.30 -3.31
N ILE A 25 40.66 -31.65 -3.93
CA ILE A 25 40.46 -30.51 -4.84
C ILE A 25 40.84 -30.93 -6.26
N ASP A 26 40.01 -30.55 -7.23
CA ASP A 26 40.25 -30.81 -8.64
C ASP A 26 41.07 -29.70 -9.31
N TYR A 27 42.34 -29.99 -9.58
CA TYR A 27 43.32 -29.04 -10.12
C TYR A 27 43.39 -29.10 -11.65
N PRO A 28 43.27 -27.95 -12.33
CA PRO A 28 43.62 -27.84 -13.74
C PRO A 28 45.14 -27.83 -13.94
N GLY A 29 45.58 -28.53 -14.98
CA GLY A 29 46.96 -28.60 -15.43
C GLY A 29 47.02 -28.91 -16.91
N GLU A 30 48.21 -29.31 -17.38
CA GLU A 30 48.40 -29.63 -18.79
C GLU A 30 49.40 -30.76 -19.01
N VAL A 31 49.19 -31.49 -20.12
CA VAL A 31 50.10 -32.53 -20.60
C VAL A 31 50.62 -32.13 -21.98
N LEU A 32 51.93 -32.20 -22.17
CA LEU A 32 52.60 -31.90 -23.44
C LEU A 32 53.40 -33.11 -23.90
N ILE A 33 53.19 -33.51 -25.15
CA ILE A 33 54.03 -34.52 -25.80
C ILE A 33 55.04 -33.82 -26.72
N ALA A 34 56.33 -34.02 -26.49
CA ALA A 34 57.40 -33.40 -27.28
C ALA A 34 58.38 -34.47 -27.78
N GLU A 35 59.04 -34.24 -28.93
CA GLU A 35 60.08 -35.18 -29.38
C GLU A 35 61.36 -35.07 -28.54
N THR A 36 61.75 -33.84 -28.18
CA THR A 36 62.96 -33.53 -27.42
C THR A 36 62.68 -32.41 -26.42
N TRP A 37 63.47 -32.34 -25.36
CA TRP A 37 63.39 -31.27 -24.38
C TRP A 37 63.86 -29.94 -24.98
N ARG A 38 63.10 -28.88 -24.70
CA ARG A 38 63.47 -27.50 -25.00
C ARG A 38 63.30 -26.65 -23.72
N PRO A 39 64.22 -25.72 -23.42
CA PRO A 39 64.17 -24.93 -22.19
C PRO A 39 62.84 -24.19 -21.96
N GLU A 40 62.13 -23.83 -23.02
CA GLU A 40 60.83 -23.14 -22.96
C GLU A 40 59.76 -24.00 -22.27
N LEU A 41 59.83 -25.33 -22.40
CA LEU A 41 58.90 -26.27 -21.77
C LEU A 41 59.05 -26.30 -20.24
N GLY A 42 60.23 -25.95 -19.73
CA GLY A 42 60.57 -25.90 -18.31
C GLY A 42 60.40 -24.52 -17.66
N GLN A 43 59.96 -23.50 -18.40
CA GLN A 43 59.77 -22.14 -17.87
C GLN A 43 58.64 -22.07 -16.83
N LYS A 44 58.67 -21.01 -16.01
CA LYS A 44 57.62 -20.73 -15.01
C LYS A 44 56.24 -20.72 -15.67
N ILE A 45 55.29 -21.46 -15.10
CA ILE A 45 53.90 -21.44 -15.55
C ILE A 45 53.32 -20.08 -15.12
N ALA A 46 53.18 -19.16 -16.07
CA ALA A 46 52.85 -17.76 -15.82
C ALA A 46 51.44 -17.35 -16.28
N GLU A 47 50.77 -18.18 -17.07
CA GLU A 47 49.47 -17.87 -17.67
C GLU A 47 48.41 -18.90 -17.29
N GLY A 48 47.21 -18.41 -16.97
CA GLY A 48 46.03 -19.23 -16.73
C GLY A 48 45.99 -19.94 -15.37
N ASP A 49 44.87 -20.63 -15.15
CA ASP A 49 44.64 -21.51 -14.01
C ASP A 49 45.33 -22.86 -14.27
N ILE A 50 46.67 -22.89 -14.19
CA ILE A 50 47.48 -24.11 -14.45
C ILE A 50 48.36 -24.39 -13.23
N HIS A 51 48.11 -25.52 -12.58
CA HIS A 51 48.77 -25.91 -11.33
C HIS A 51 49.86 -26.97 -11.48
N PHE A 52 49.87 -27.71 -12.60
CA PHE A 52 50.94 -28.66 -12.93
C PHE A 52 51.09 -28.77 -14.45
N ARG A 53 52.29 -29.16 -14.88
CA ARG A 53 52.59 -29.47 -16.28
C ARG A 53 53.38 -30.77 -16.35
N ILE A 54 52.91 -31.71 -17.16
CA ILE A 54 53.60 -32.97 -17.43
C ILE A 54 54.08 -32.96 -18.86
N VAL A 55 55.39 -32.98 -19.05
CA VAL A 55 56.02 -33.05 -20.36
C VAL A 55 56.50 -34.48 -20.59
N VAL A 56 56.07 -35.12 -21.67
CA VAL A 56 56.49 -36.47 -22.03
C VAL A 56 57.31 -36.42 -23.31
N LEU A 57 58.56 -36.91 -23.24
CA LEU A 57 59.44 -36.99 -24.39
C LEU A 57 59.24 -38.29 -25.16
N THR A 58 59.15 -38.25 -26.49
CA THR A 58 59.08 -39.47 -27.29
C THR A 58 60.46 -40.07 -27.61
N LYS A 59 61.55 -39.31 -27.40
CA LYS A 59 62.93 -39.77 -27.56
C LYS A 59 63.71 -39.69 -26.25
N PRO A 60 64.57 -40.68 -25.95
CA PRO A 60 65.46 -40.60 -24.81
C PRO A 60 66.44 -39.44 -24.99
N GLN A 61 66.61 -38.64 -23.94
CA GLN A 61 67.51 -37.49 -23.93
C GLN A 61 68.04 -37.31 -22.51
N GLN A 62 69.33 -36.95 -22.38
CA GLN A 62 69.86 -36.50 -21.10
C GLN A 62 69.47 -35.04 -20.88
N VAL A 63 68.72 -34.78 -19.81
CA VAL A 63 68.24 -33.45 -19.45
C VAL A 63 68.74 -33.12 -18.05
N ALA A 64 69.33 -31.93 -17.90
CA ALA A 64 69.76 -31.40 -16.62
C ALA A 64 68.52 -30.94 -15.82
N PRO A 65 68.28 -31.42 -14.59
CA PRO A 65 67.12 -31.00 -13.77
C PRO A 65 67.03 -29.49 -13.58
N GLU A 66 68.16 -28.79 -13.61
CA GLU A 66 68.29 -27.34 -13.45
C GLU A 66 67.67 -26.56 -14.62
N SER A 67 67.41 -27.22 -15.76
CA SER A 67 66.68 -26.64 -16.89
C SER A 67 65.16 -26.57 -16.67
N ILE A 68 64.66 -27.19 -15.60
CA ILE A 68 63.26 -27.08 -15.16
C ILE A 68 63.18 -25.94 -14.13
N ALA A 69 62.65 -24.80 -14.53
CA ALA A 69 62.59 -23.59 -13.69
C ALA A 69 61.45 -23.63 -12.65
N ASP A 70 60.33 -24.29 -12.96
CA ASP A 70 59.15 -24.37 -12.10
C ASP A 70 59.03 -25.74 -11.41
N ARG A 71 58.79 -25.74 -10.09
CA ARG A 71 58.60 -26.96 -9.29
C ARG A 71 57.33 -27.73 -9.64
N ARG A 72 56.40 -27.08 -10.36
CA ARG A 72 55.12 -27.66 -10.82
C ARG A 72 55.24 -28.47 -12.11
N ILE A 73 56.46 -28.68 -12.61
CA ILE A 73 56.71 -29.36 -13.89
C ILE A 73 57.39 -30.71 -13.64
N ALA A 74 56.85 -31.77 -14.27
CA ALA A 74 57.52 -33.05 -14.40
C ALA A 74 57.81 -33.38 -15.86
N LEU A 75 58.98 -33.98 -16.08
CA LEU A 75 59.48 -34.39 -17.38
C LEU A 75 59.66 -35.92 -17.40
N CYS A 76 58.80 -36.60 -18.15
CA CYS A 76 58.87 -38.04 -18.38
C CYS A 76 59.81 -38.32 -19.56
N ILE A 77 60.91 -39.02 -19.30
CA ILE A 77 61.93 -39.39 -20.30
C ILE A 77 61.93 -40.91 -20.46
N PRO A 78 61.75 -41.43 -21.68
CA PRO A 78 61.78 -42.87 -21.92
C PRO A 78 63.21 -43.42 -21.76
N GLY A 79 63.31 -44.70 -21.39
CA GLY A 79 64.58 -45.40 -21.29
C GLY A 79 65.30 -45.54 -22.65
N MET A 80 66.60 -45.77 -22.58
CA MET A 80 67.42 -46.09 -23.76
C MET A 80 67.08 -47.49 -24.26
N ALA A 81 66.46 -47.62 -25.43
CA ALA A 81 66.29 -48.93 -26.08
C ALA A 81 67.65 -49.41 -26.64
N ILE A 82 68.00 -50.68 -26.42
CA ILE A 82 69.15 -51.30 -27.09
C ILE A 82 68.83 -51.38 -28.59
N ARG A 83 69.71 -50.80 -29.41
CA ARG A 83 69.51 -50.48 -30.84
C ARG A 83 69.11 -51.69 -31.71
N GLU A 84 69.41 -52.91 -31.27
CA GLU A 84 69.20 -54.14 -32.03
C GLU A 84 67.76 -54.75 -31.94
N GLU A 85 66.89 -54.23 -31.08
CA GLU A 85 65.52 -54.74 -30.87
C GLU A 85 64.43 -53.92 -31.59
N ARG A 86 64.62 -52.61 -31.75
CA ARG A 86 63.59 -51.70 -32.30
C ARG A 86 63.26 -51.94 -33.79
N GLU A 87 64.23 -52.37 -34.60
CA GLU A 87 64.04 -52.55 -36.05
C GLU A 87 63.56 -53.96 -36.43
N ARG A 88 63.74 -54.97 -35.56
CA ARG A 88 63.30 -56.35 -35.83
C ARG A 88 61.85 -56.66 -35.41
N TYR A 89 61.25 -55.88 -34.49
CA TYR A 89 59.98 -56.25 -33.84
C TYR A 89 58.72 -55.51 -34.31
N ARG A 90 58.83 -54.42 -35.08
CA ARG A 90 57.66 -53.63 -35.52
C ARG A 90 56.76 -54.30 -36.58
N VAL A 91 57.19 -55.43 -37.16
CA VAL A 91 56.52 -56.01 -38.34
C VAL A 91 55.38 -57.00 -37.98
N ARG A 92 55.15 -57.36 -36.70
CA ARG A 92 54.16 -58.42 -36.37
C ARG A 92 53.26 -58.25 -35.15
N LYS A 93 53.36 -57.17 -34.36
CA LYS A 93 52.61 -57.03 -33.11
C LYS A 93 51.31 -56.22 -33.28
N LYS A 94 50.25 -56.63 -32.57
CA LYS A 94 48.95 -55.95 -32.51
C LYS A 94 48.94 -54.90 -31.38
N GLY A 95 48.07 -53.89 -31.49
CA GLY A 95 48.08 -52.65 -30.70
C GLY A 95 48.33 -52.78 -29.19
N GLU A 96 47.71 -53.73 -28.48
CA GLU A 96 47.91 -53.89 -27.03
C GLU A 96 49.34 -54.30 -26.62
N GLU A 97 50.04 -55.06 -27.46
CA GLU A 97 51.44 -55.44 -27.21
C GLU A 97 52.38 -54.26 -27.42
N LEU A 98 52.08 -53.37 -28.40
CA LEU A 98 52.84 -52.13 -28.64
C LEU A 98 52.69 -51.15 -27.47
N LEU A 99 51.47 -50.99 -26.94
CA LEU A 99 51.20 -50.15 -25.77
C LEU A 99 51.98 -50.63 -24.53
N ARG A 100 52.04 -51.95 -24.30
CA ARG A 100 52.77 -52.55 -23.17
C ARG A 100 54.29 -52.40 -23.31
N GLU A 101 54.83 -52.53 -24.52
CA GLU A 101 56.25 -52.29 -24.77
C GLU A 101 56.64 -50.83 -24.56
N GLU A 102 55.85 -49.89 -25.06
CA GLU A 102 56.09 -48.47 -24.84
C GLU A 102 55.99 -48.11 -23.35
N ALA A 103 54.99 -48.63 -22.63
CA ALA A 103 54.91 -48.48 -21.18
C ALA A 103 56.16 -49.04 -20.47
N THR A 104 56.70 -50.16 -20.93
CA THR A 104 57.96 -50.74 -20.41
C THR A 104 59.16 -49.84 -20.67
N LEU A 105 59.22 -49.19 -21.85
CA LEU A 105 60.27 -48.22 -22.18
C LEU A 105 60.24 -47.01 -21.24
N TYR A 106 59.06 -46.47 -20.93
CA TYR A 106 58.95 -45.38 -19.97
C TYR A 106 59.17 -45.84 -18.52
N ALA A 107 58.76 -47.06 -18.15
CA ALA A 107 59.04 -47.65 -16.85
C ALA A 107 60.54 -47.87 -16.59
N ALA A 108 61.33 -48.12 -17.64
CA ALA A 108 62.80 -48.17 -17.59
C ALA A 108 63.48 -46.79 -17.73
N GLY A 109 62.68 -45.73 -17.88
CA GLY A 109 63.11 -44.35 -18.01
C GLY A 109 63.21 -43.62 -16.67
N GLN A 110 62.92 -42.33 -16.69
CA GLN A 110 62.93 -41.48 -15.49
C GLN A 110 61.86 -40.38 -15.57
N VAL A 111 61.36 -39.97 -14.40
CA VAL A 111 60.56 -38.75 -14.26
C VAL A 111 61.41 -37.70 -13.54
N LEU A 112 61.81 -36.66 -14.27
CA LEU A 112 62.63 -35.57 -13.74
C LEU A 112 61.76 -34.41 -13.28
N THR A 113 62.09 -33.82 -12.14
CA THR A 113 61.52 -32.57 -11.63
C THR A 113 62.63 -31.67 -11.12
N LYS A 114 62.34 -30.37 -10.93
CA LYS A 114 63.31 -29.39 -10.42
C LYS A 114 63.99 -29.84 -9.11
N GLU A 115 63.19 -30.35 -8.18
CA GLU A 115 63.64 -30.74 -6.83
C GLU A 115 63.95 -32.23 -6.70
N ARG A 116 64.00 -32.97 -7.82
CA ARG A 116 64.26 -34.42 -7.86
C ARG A 116 63.32 -35.21 -6.93
N LEU A 117 62.03 -34.90 -7.04
CA LEU A 117 60.96 -35.56 -6.31
C LEU A 117 60.99 -37.08 -6.53
N PRO A 118 60.63 -37.89 -5.52
CA PRO A 118 60.69 -39.35 -5.60
C PRO A 118 59.51 -39.93 -6.40
N ILE A 119 59.49 -39.69 -7.71
CA ILE A 119 58.49 -40.24 -8.64
C ILE A 119 59.12 -41.44 -9.36
N ASP A 120 58.72 -42.65 -9.00
CA ASP A 120 59.20 -43.86 -9.65
C ASP A 120 58.53 -44.04 -11.02
N ALA A 121 59.33 -43.90 -12.09
CA ALA A 121 58.85 -44.12 -13.46
C ALA A 121 58.28 -45.53 -13.64
N LYS A 122 58.84 -46.54 -12.96
CA LYS A 122 58.33 -47.91 -13.04
C LYS A 122 56.93 -48.02 -12.44
N GLU A 123 56.69 -47.40 -11.29
CA GLU A 123 55.38 -47.37 -10.65
C GLU A 123 54.36 -46.65 -11.54
N VAL A 124 54.71 -45.45 -12.02
CA VAL A 124 53.84 -44.64 -12.88
C VAL A 124 53.47 -45.40 -14.15
N PHE A 125 54.44 -45.89 -14.92
CA PHE A 125 54.16 -46.50 -16.23
C PHE A 125 53.68 -47.96 -16.16
N SER A 126 53.65 -48.55 -14.97
CA SER A 126 52.97 -49.85 -14.74
C SER A 126 51.45 -49.73 -14.60
N THR A 127 50.90 -48.52 -14.48
CA THR A 127 49.45 -48.33 -14.41
C THR A 127 48.78 -48.60 -15.76
N PRO A 128 47.47 -48.96 -15.77
CA PRO A 128 46.80 -49.41 -16.98
C PRO A 128 46.52 -48.30 -18.00
N ASP A 129 46.32 -47.05 -17.56
CA ASP A 129 45.83 -45.95 -18.38
C ASP A 129 46.53 -44.62 -18.06
N ASN A 130 46.48 -43.66 -19.00
CA ASN A 130 47.11 -42.35 -18.84
C ASN A 130 46.45 -41.49 -17.75
N GLU A 131 45.18 -41.74 -17.41
CA GLU A 131 44.46 -41.09 -16.30
C GLU A 131 45.21 -41.31 -15.00
N LYS A 132 45.47 -42.57 -14.65
CA LYS A 132 46.21 -42.95 -13.44
C LYS A 132 47.68 -42.54 -13.50
N ARG A 133 48.33 -42.62 -14.67
CA ARG A 133 49.74 -42.19 -14.83
C ARG A 133 49.91 -40.74 -14.44
N PHE A 134 49.14 -39.88 -15.07
CA PHE A 134 49.25 -38.44 -14.89
C PHE A 134 48.69 -37.99 -13.54
N GLN A 135 47.67 -38.68 -13.01
CA GLN A 135 47.19 -38.47 -11.65
C GLN A 135 48.28 -38.76 -10.60
N LEU A 136 49.04 -39.85 -10.72
CA LEU A 136 50.15 -40.16 -9.79
C LEU A 136 51.24 -39.08 -9.85
N ILE A 137 51.68 -38.72 -11.06
CA ILE A 137 52.69 -37.68 -11.25
C ILE A 137 52.20 -36.33 -10.68
N ALA A 138 50.99 -35.90 -11.05
CA ALA A 138 50.41 -34.64 -10.62
C ALA A 138 50.23 -34.61 -9.09
N SER A 139 49.75 -35.69 -8.47
CA SER A 139 49.59 -35.76 -7.01
C SER A 139 50.90 -35.53 -6.26
N VAL A 140 52.00 -36.13 -6.73
CA VAL A 140 53.32 -35.91 -6.12
C VAL A 140 53.75 -34.47 -6.33
N ILE A 141 53.71 -33.94 -7.55
CA ILE A 141 54.10 -32.55 -7.83
C ILE A 141 53.30 -31.56 -6.97
N LEU A 142 51.98 -31.71 -6.93
CA LEU A 142 51.07 -30.84 -6.19
C LEU A 142 51.35 -30.91 -4.68
N SER A 143 51.71 -32.07 -4.14
CA SER A 143 52.05 -32.21 -2.72
C SER A 143 53.29 -31.43 -2.28
N TYR A 144 54.27 -31.28 -3.17
CA TYR A 144 55.48 -30.49 -2.91
C TYR A 144 55.30 -29.02 -3.30
N ALA A 145 54.50 -28.74 -4.33
CA ALA A 145 54.17 -27.37 -4.72
C ALA A 145 53.29 -26.69 -3.66
N TYR A 146 52.34 -27.42 -3.07
CA TYR A 146 51.34 -26.93 -2.13
C TYR A 146 51.28 -27.80 -0.86
N PRO A 147 52.31 -27.74 -0.01
CA PRO A 147 52.39 -28.57 1.20
C PRO A 147 51.38 -28.16 2.28
N ARG A 148 50.86 -26.93 2.22
CA ARG A 148 49.82 -26.40 3.10
C ARG A 148 48.80 -25.64 2.27
N LEU A 149 47.56 -26.06 2.33
CA LEU A 149 46.44 -25.38 1.69
C LEU A 149 45.70 -24.55 2.74
N PRO A 150 45.22 -23.33 2.40
CA PRO A 150 44.39 -22.53 3.29
C PRO A 150 42.93 -23.03 3.25
N ILE A 151 42.73 -24.34 3.46
CA ILE A 151 41.45 -25.06 3.45
C ILE A 151 41.62 -26.27 4.36
N ASP A 152 40.59 -26.60 5.13
CA ASP A 152 40.56 -27.86 5.88
C ASP A 152 40.17 -29.02 4.95
N THR A 153 41.16 -29.62 4.30
CA THR A 153 40.96 -30.71 3.34
C THR A 153 40.43 -31.99 4.01
N SER A 154 40.57 -32.12 5.32
CA SER A 154 40.04 -33.27 6.08
C SER A 154 38.53 -33.21 6.28
N ALA A 155 37.95 -32.00 6.23
CA ALA A 155 36.51 -31.78 6.34
C ALA A 155 35.77 -31.85 4.99
N LEU A 156 36.47 -32.00 3.87
CA LEU A 156 35.86 -32.18 2.55
C LEU A 156 35.16 -33.53 2.45
N LYS A 157 33.83 -33.53 2.23
CA LYS A 157 33.03 -34.77 2.10
C LYS A 157 33.14 -35.43 0.73
N LYS A 158 33.46 -34.66 -0.31
CA LYS A 158 33.66 -35.12 -1.70
C LYS A 158 34.71 -34.26 -2.40
N THR A 159 35.11 -34.65 -3.61
CA THR A 159 36.02 -33.85 -4.44
C THR A 159 35.37 -32.54 -4.83
N LEU A 160 36.04 -31.41 -4.58
CA LEU A 160 35.60 -30.07 -4.94
C LEU A 160 35.95 -29.78 -6.41
N SER A 161 34.94 -29.74 -7.27
CA SER A 161 35.08 -29.33 -8.67
C SER A 161 34.79 -27.82 -8.88
N PRO A 162 35.17 -27.23 -10.02
CA PRO A 162 34.80 -25.85 -10.37
C PRO A 162 33.29 -25.60 -10.37
N SER A 163 32.49 -26.61 -10.73
CA SER A 163 31.03 -26.51 -10.71
C SER A 163 30.50 -26.46 -9.27
N ASP A 164 31.09 -27.23 -8.36
CA ASP A 164 30.73 -27.20 -6.94
C ASP A 164 31.02 -25.84 -6.31
N VAL A 165 32.12 -25.18 -6.69
CA VAL A 165 32.44 -23.82 -6.21
C VAL A 165 31.35 -22.82 -6.62
N ALA A 166 30.87 -22.91 -7.86
CA ALA A 166 29.73 -22.09 -8.32
C ALA A 166 28.46 -22.37 -7.50
N LYS A 167 28.19 -23.64 -7.18
CA LYS A 167 27.05 -24.06 -6.36
C LYS A 167 27.16 -23.60 -4.91
N VAL A 168 28.37 -23.57 -4.33
CA VAL A 168 28.60 -22.97 -2.99
C VAL A 168 28.28 -21.48 -3.00
N CYS A 169 28.73 -20.76 -4.03
CA CYS A 169 28.38 -19.34 -4.21
C CYS A 169 26.86 -19.15 -4.33
N ASP A 170 26.20 -20.00 -5.12
CA ASP A 170 24.74 -19.98 -5.28
C ASP A 170 24.00 -20.34 -3.99
N GLY A 171 24.54 -21.25 -3.18
CA GLY A 171 23.93 -21.63 -1.90
C GLY A 171 23.92 -20.49 -0.90
N PHE A 172 25.02 -19.74 -0.79
CA PHE A 172 25.10 -18.62 0.15
C PHE A 172 24.34 -17.36 -0.30
N PHE A 173 24.20 -17.15 -1.60
CA PHE A 173 23.73 -15.87 -2.16
C PHE A 173 22.52 -15.97 -3.09
N GLY A 174 22.11 -17.17 -3.48
CA GLY A 174 20.94 -17.43 -4.31
C GLY A 174 19.63 -17.41 -3.51
N THR A 175 18.55 -17.87 -4.14
CA THR A 175 17.19 -17.84 -3.54
C THR A 175 16.98 -18.90 -2.45
N GLY A 176 17.91 -19.85 -2.31
CA GLY A 176 17.82 -20.94 -1.33
C GLY A 176 16.99 -22.15 -1.79
N ASP A 177 16.44 -22.13 -3.01
CA ASP A 177 15.56 -23.19 -3.52
C ASP A 177 16.28 -24.29 -4.32
N ASN A 178 17.58 -24.10 -4.61
CA ASN A 178 18.36 -25.00 -5.45
C ASN A 178 18.93 -26.19 -4.63
N PRO A 179 18.44 -27.43 -4.83
CA PRO A 179 18.89 -28.58 -4.03
C PRO A 179 20.39 -28.87 -4.19
N GLU A 180 20.95 -28.65 -5.38
CA GLU A 180 22.37 -28.88 -5.64
C GLU A 180 23.26 -27.84 -4.93
N ALA A 181 22.75 -26.63 -4.73
CA ALA A 181 23.44 -25.57 -4.00
C ALA A 181 23.44 -25.85 -2.50
N ILE A 182 22.31 -26.32 -1.95
CA ILE A 182 22.22 -26.78 -0.55
C ILE A 182 23.18 -27.94 -0.31
N GLU A 183 23.19 -28.94 -1.19
CA GLU A 183 24.11 -30.08 -1.10
C GLU A 183 25.57 -29.63 -1.18
N ALA A 184 25.90 -28.63 -2.00
CA ALA A 184 27.24 -28.07 -2.07
C ALA A 184 27.65 -27.39 -0.75
N LEU A 185 26.77 -26.63 -0.11
CA LEU A 185 27.04 -26.05 1.20
C LEU A 185 27.34 -27.14 2.23
N GLU A 186 26.49 -28.17 2.34
CA GLU A 186 26.68 -29.27 3.29
C GLU A 186 28.00 -30.02 3.11
N ASN A 187 28.52 -30.08 1.88
CA ASN A 187 29.73 -30.83 1.54
C ASN A 187 31.02 -30.00 1.69
N PHE A 188 30.95 -28.68 1.52
CA PHE A 188 32.14 -27.86 1.31
C PHE A 188 32.24 -26.62 2.20
N SER A 189 31.14 -26.03 2.66
CA SER A 189 31.15 -24.70 3.30
C SER A 189 32.04 -24.62 4.53
N VAL A 190 32.00 -25.67 5.37
CA VAL A 190 32.80 -25.80 6.60
C VAL A 190 34.27 -26.01 6.28
N ALA A 191 34.59 -26.88 5.31
CA ALA A 191 35.97 -27.16 4.88
C ALA A 191 36.65 -25.90 4.31
N LEU A 192 35.90 -25.08 3.58
CA LEU A 192 36.33 -23.78 3.05
C LEU A 192 36.39 -22.68 4.13
N GLY A 193 35.97 -22.95 5.37
CA GLY A 193 35.93 -21.97 6.44
C GLY A 193 34.95 -20.82 6.20
N LEU A 194 33.95 -21.02 5.32
CA LEU A 194 32.91 -20.04 4.98
C LEU A 194 31.64 -20.19 5.84
N ALA A 195 31.51 -21.31 6.56
CA ALA A 195 30.43 -21.58 7.50
C ALA A 195 30.97 -22.31 8.74
N ARG A 196 30.14 -22.35 9.78
CA ARG A 196 30.46 -23.09 11.02
C ARG A 196 29.96 -24.53 10.95
N PRO A 197 30.62 -25.49 11.64
CA PRO A 197 30.14 -26.87 11.73
C PRO A 197 28.71 -26.98 12.27
N GLU A 198 28.29 -26.09 13.18
CA GLU A 198 26.95 -26.10 13.77
C GLU A 198 25.86 -25.63 12.79
N ASN A 199 26.21 -24.79 11.82
CA ASN A 199 25.29 -24.30 10.80
C ASN A 199 25.96 -24.19 9.41
N PRO A 200 26.11 -25.31 8.69
CA PRO A 200 26.81 -25.35 7.39
C PRO A 200 26.12 -24.54 6.27
N LEU A 201 24.85 -24.19 6.44
CA LEU A 201 24.07 -23.47 5.43
C LEU A 201 24.15 -21.95 5.57
N GLU A 202 24.60 -21.45 6.73
CA GLU A 202 24.68 -20.02 7.00
C GLU A 202 26.08 -19.49 6.67
N PHE A 203 26.12 -18.36 5.94
CA PHE A 203 27.37 -17.69 5.63
C PHE A 203 27.98 -17.05 6.89
N ASP A 204 29.02 -17.67 7.43
CA ASP A 204 29.74 -17.22 8.60
C ASP A 204 31.25 -17.52 8.47
N PRO A 205 32.01 -16.65 7.76
CA PRO A 205 33.39 -16.92 7.41
C PRO A 205 34.40 -16.48 8.48
N ARG A 206 33.99 -16.39 9.77
CA ARG A 206 34.86 -15.92 10.86
C ARG A 206 36.14 -16.75 11.05
N ASN A 207 36.11 -18.02 10.66
CA ASN A 207 37.24 -18.93 10.75
C ASN A 207 37.91 -19.19 9.39
N CYS A 208 37.64 -18.36 8.38
CA CYS A 208 38.23 -18.52 7.06
C CYS A 208 39.76 -18.33 7.13
N PRO A 209 40.56 -19.36 6.82
CA PRO A 209 42.03 -19.28 6.91
C PRO A 209 42.64 -18.36 5.84
N LEU A 210 41.93 -18.07 4.74
CA LEU A 210 42.43 -17.22 3.66
C LEU A 210 42.22 -15.72 3.92
N PHE A 211 41.21 -15.34 4.72
CA PHE A 211 40.87 -13.93 4.94
C PHE A 211 42.01 -13.14 5.61
N PRO A 212 42.72 -13.65 6.63
CA PRO A 212 43.90 -12.96 7.17
C PRO A 212 45.01 -12.76 6.14
N ILE A 213 45.19 -13.72 5.21
CA ILE A 213 46.18 -13.61 4.13
C ILE A 213 45.80 -12.49 3.17
N LEU A 214 44.53 -12.44 2.74
CA LEU A 214 44.02 -11.36 1.88
C LEU A 214 44.12 -9.99 2.55
N ALA A 215 43.80 -9.91 3.84
CA ALA A 215 43.94 -8.68 4.63
C ALA A 215 45.39 -8.19 4.68
N GLN A 216 46.34 -9.09 4.98
CA GLN A 216 47.76 -8.75 4.99
C GLN A 216 48.25 -8.30 3.61
N MET A 217 47.86 -9.01 2.54
CA MET A 217 48.22 -8.61 1.17
C MET A 217 47.67 -7.21 0.85
N LEU A 218 46.44 -6.91 1.25
CA LEU A 218 45.82 -5.60 1.03
C LEU A 218 46.55 -4.48 1.79
N GLU A 219 46.99 -4.74 3.01
CA GLU A 219 47.80 -3.81 3.80
C GLU A 219 49.18 -3.57 3.17
N GLU A 220 49.86 -4.62 2.71
CA GLU A 220 51.14 -4.52 2.01
C GLU A 220 51.02 -3.78 0.67
N GLY A 221 49.86 -3.86 0.03
CA GLY A 221 49.52 -3.18 -1.22
C GLY A 221 48.97 -1.75 -1.07
N ASP A 222 49.16 -1.10 0.08
CA ASP A 222 48.64 0.25 0.38
C ASP A 222 47.13 0.40 0.13
N GLY A 223 46.38 -0.66 0.43
CA GLY A 223 44.93 -0.68 0.28
C GLY A 223 44.40 -0.98 -1.12
N GLY A 224 45.24 -1.43 -2.06
CA GLY A 224 44.82 -1.82 -3.40
C GLY A 224 45.69 -2.90 -4.05
N LEU A 225 45.06 -3.99 -4.49
CA LEU A 225 45.68 -5.12 -5.16
C LEU A 225 45.22 -5.23 -6.61
N ASP A 226 46.15 -5.50 -7.53
CA ASP A 226 45.81 -5.90 -8.90
C ASP A 226 45.20 -7.31 -8.88
N ALA A 227 44.05 -7.48 -9.52
CA ALA A 227 43.33 -8.75 -9.51
C ALA A 227 44.16 -9.84 -10.20
N ARG A 228 44.80 -9.57 -11.34
CA ARG A 228 45.57 -10.59 -12.06
C ARG A 228 46.76 -11.07 -11.23
N GLU A 229 47.50 -10.15 -10.62
CA GLU A 229 48.62 -10.48 -9.74
C GLU A 229 48.16 -11.29 -8.52
N LEU A 230 47.02 -10.91 -7.93
CA LEU A 230 46.41 -11.61 -6.79
C LEU A 230 46.04 -13.05 -7.15
N TYR A 231 45.38 -13.28 -8.29
CA TYR A 231 45.04 -14.64 -8.75
C TYR A 231 46.30 -15.48 -9.00
N CYS A 232 47.31 -14.91 -9.67
CA CYS A 232 48.58 -15.59 -9.91
C CYS A 232 49.30 -15.95 -8.60
N GLN A 233 49.32 -15.06 -7.62
CA GLN A 233 49.97 -15.28 -6.33
C GLN A 233 49.25 -16.35 -5.51
N LEU A 234 47.92 -16.27 -5.40
CA LEU A 234 47.12 -17.25 -4.67
C LEU A 234 47.17 -18.63 -5.33
N GLY A 235 47.12 -18.70 -6.66
CA GLY A 235 47.24 -19.97 -7.39
C GLY A 235 48.61 -20.61 -7.25
N SER A 236 49.69 -19.83 -7.37
CA SER A 236 51.06 -20.37 -7.38
C SER A 236 51.68 -20.59 -5.99
N SER A 237 51.24 -19.83 -4.97
CA SER A 237 51.82 -19.89 -3.62
C SER A 237 50.92 -20.66 -2.64
N TYR A 238 49.60 -20.59 -2.83
CA TYR A 238 48.62 -21.20 -1.92
C TYR A 238 47.85 -22.35 -2.57
N GLY A 239 48.11 -22.67 -3.83
CA GLY A 239 47.50 -23.82 -4.51
C GLY A 239 45.99 -23.72 -4.62
N LEU A 240 45.45 -22.50 -4.83
CA LEU A 240 44.02 -22.29 -5.00
C LEU A 240 43.65 -22.18 -6.48
N PRO A 241 42.75 -23.02 -7.00
CA PRO A 241 42.21 -22.85 -8.35
C PRO A 241 41.47 -21.51 -8.50
N TRP A 242 41.46 -20.94 -9.70
CA TRP A 242 40.83 -19.64 -9.97
C TRP A 242 39.36 -19.56 -9.56
N PRO A 243 38.49 -20.56 -9.83
CA PRO A 243 37.11 -20.53 -9.35
C PRO A 243 37.03 -20.36 -7.83
N LEU A 244 37.95 -21.00 -7.09
CA LEU A 244 37.96 -20.95 -5.64
C LEU A 244 38.45 -19.61 -5.12
N ILE A 245 39.46 -19.01 -5.78
CA ILE A 245 39.89 -17.63 -5.53
C ILE A 245 38.71 -16.68 -5.74
N THR A 246 37.99 -16.80 -6.86
CA THR A 246 36.79 -15.99 -7.16
C THR A 246 35.76 -16.07 -6.04
N LEU A 247 35.42 -17.28 -5.57
CA LEU A 247 34.49 -17.47 -4.45
C LEU A 247 35.00 -16.74 -3.19
N TYR A 248 36.27 -16.92 -2.83
CA TYR A 248 36.84 -16.25 -1.66
C TYR A 248 36.84 -14.73 -1.78
N LEU A 249 37.16 -14.16 -2.94
CA LEU A 249 37.15 -12.72 -3.15
C LEU A 249 35.73 -12.14 -2.99
N LEU A 250 34.72 -12.79 -3.56
CA LEU A 250 33.32 -12.38 -3.38
C LEU A 250 32.91 -12.44 -1.89
N CYS A 251 33.25 -13.53 -1.20
CA CYS A 251 32.97 -13.69 0.22
C CYS A 251 33.74 -12.66 1.07
N PHE A 252 34.97 -12.32 0.69
CA PHE A 252 35.80 -11.33 1.37
C PHE A 252 35.20 -9.93 1.22
N VAL A 253 34.78 -9.52 0.01
CA VAL A 253 34.06 -8.26 -0.22
C VAL A 253 32.73 -8.19 0.54
N ARG A 254 32.06 -9.33 0.71
CA ARG A 254 30.81 -9.41 1.48
C ARG A 254 31.03 -9.21 2.98
N HIS A 255 32.12 -9.76 3.54
CA HIS A 255 32.31 -9.88 4.98
C HIS A 255 33.31 -8.89 5.59
N TYR A 256 34.41 -8.59 4.90
CA TYR A 256 35.57 -7.92 5.48
C TYR A 256 35.27 -6.49 5.96
N ARG A 257 35.91 -6.10 7.05
CA ARG A 257 35.86 -4.75 7.62
C ARG A 257 37.29 -4.30 7.94
N PRO A 258 37.78 -3.14 7.46
CA PRO A 258 37.09 -2.06 6.73
C PRO A 258 36.46 -2.47 5.38
N GLU A 259 35.43 -1.74 4.92
CA GLU A 259 34.74 -2.07 3.67
C GLU A 259 35.69 -2.00 2.47
N ILE A 260 35.58 -3.00 1.60
CA ILE A 260 36.37 -3.15 0.38
C ILE A 260 35.45 -3.32 -0.82
N GLU A 261 35.95 -3.02 -2.00
CA GLU A 261 35.26 -3.18 -3.28
C GLU A 261 36.16 -3.89 -4.30
N LEU A 262 35.52 -4.58 -5.24
CA LEU A 262 36.20 -5.19 -6.39
C LEU A 262 35.87 -4.39 -7.64
N GLN A 263 36.82 -3.64 -8.14
CA GLN A 263 36.69 -2.84 -9.36
C GLN A 263 36.67 -3.74 -10.59
N LEU A 264 35.83 -3.38 -11.54
CA LEU A 264 35.63 -4.12 -12.78
C LEU A 264 36.35 -3.43 -13.94
N LYS A 265 36.86 -4.22 -14.87
CA LYS A 265 37.46 -3.69 -16.11
C LYS A 265 36.39 -2.96 -16.94
N PRO A 266 36.77 -1.89 -17.67
CA PRO A 266 35.85 -1.20 -18.57
C PRO A 266 35.22 -2.16 -19.59
N GLY A 267 33.89 -2.18 -19.68
CA GLY A 267 33.17 -3.04 -20.62
C GLY A 267 33.10 -4.52 -20.24
N ALA A 268 33.47 -4.89 -19.00
CA ALA A 268 33.32 -6.25 -18.53
C ALA A 268 31.84 -6.68 -18.49
N ALA A 269 31.55 -7.85 -19.07
CA ALA A 269 30.22 -8.43 -19.05
C ALA A 269 29.97 -9.16 -17.72
N LEU A 270 29.44 -8.44 -16.73
CA LEU A 270 28.98 -9.01 -15.46
C LEU A 270 27.47 -8.83 -15.35
N TYR A 271 26.78 -9.95 -15.15
CA TYR A 271 25.32 -9.99 -15.07
C TYR A 271 24.87 -10.22 -13.62
N LEU A 272 23.82 -9.50 -13.24
CA LEU A 272 23.08 -9.75 -12.03
C LEU A 272 22.10 -10.90 -12.25
N ARG A 273 21.61 -11.49 -11.16
CA ARG A 273 20.56 -12.53 -11.16
C ARG A 273 19.24 -12.03 -11.77
N SER A 274 19.03 -10.70 -11.83
CA SER A 274 17.93 -10.08 -12.57
C SER A 274 18.06 -10.17 -14.09
N GLY A 275 19.25 -10.53 -14.61
CA GLY A 275 19.57 -10.50 -16.04
C GLY A 275 20.14 -9.16 -16.52
N GLU A 276 20.15 -8.13 -15.67
CA GLU A 276 20.73 -6.83 -15.97
C GLU A 276 22.25 -6.83 -15.81
N SER A 277 22.94 -5.95 -16.53
CA SER A 277 24.37 -5.70 -16.28
C SER A 277 24.55 -4.98 -14.95
N ALA A 278 25.65 -5.23 -14.24
CA ALA A 278 25.95 -4.49 -13.02
C ALA A 278 25.98 -2.97 -13.28
N PRO A 279 25.24 -2.16 -12.50
CA PRO A 279 25.05 -0.73 -12.78
C PRO A 279 26.32 0.10 -12.54
N LEU A 280 27.31 -0.46 -11.84
CA LEU A 280 28.53 0.19 -11.44
C LEU A 280 29.75 -0.62 -11.88
N ALA A 281 30.85 0.05 -12.21
CA ALA A 281 32.14 -0.57 -12.52
C ALA A 281 32.86 -1.14 -11.28
N LYS A 282 32.10 -1.55 -10.25
CA LYS A 282 32.60 -2.06 -8.98
C LYS A 282 31.57 -2.96 -8.30
N LEU A 283 32.05 -3.96 -7.58
CA LEU A 283 31.25 -4.86 -6.75
C LEU A 283 31.46 -4.51 -5.28
N THR A 284 30.37 -4.15 -4.62
CA THR A 284 30.32 -3.83 -3.19
C THR A 284 29.63 -4.94 -2.41
N THR A 285 29.67 -4.85 -1.07
CA THR A 285 29.02 -5.79 -0.15
C THR A 285 27.55 -6.11 -0.50
N ASN A 286 26.79 -5.14 -1.03
CA ASN A 286 25.37 -5.31 -1.38
C ASN A 286 25.14 -5.88 -2.79
N LEU A 287 26.11 -5.72 -3.69
CA LEU A 287 26.02 -6.21 -5.06
C LEU A 287 26.47 -7.68 -5.16
N VAL A 288 27.40 -8.13 -4.33
CA VAL A 288 27.91 -9.51 -4.34
C VAL A 288 26.78 -10.56 -4.35
N PRO A 289 25.74 -10.48 -3.47
CA PRO A 289 24.68 -11.48 -3.48
C PRO A 289 23.85 -11.52 -4.77
N GLN A 290 23.84 -10.41 -5.51
CA GLN A 290 23.05 -10.25 -6.72
C GLN A 290 23.78 -10.75 -7.97
N ILE A 291 25.04 -11.17 -7.88
CA ILE A 291 25.83 -11.59 -9.03
C ILE A 291 25.37 -12.97 -9.52
N TRP A 292 25.24 -13.11 -10.84
CA TRP A 292 25.12 -14.41 -11.49
C TRP A 292 26.50 -15.01 -11.75
N TRP A 293 26.73 -16.24 -11.29
CA TRP A 293 28.00 -16.93 -11.55
C TRP A 293 28.12 -17.35 -13.01
N SER A 294 29.13 -16.84 -13.71
CA SER A 294 29.50 -17.24 -15.07
C SER A 294 30.93 -17.77 -15.12
N SER A 295 31.23 -18.67 -16.07
CA SER A 295 32.60 -19.08 -16.33
C SER A 295 33.43 -17.88 -16.80
N GLY A 296 34.61 -17.67 -16.23
CA GLY A 296 35.47 -16.55 -16.61
C GLY A 296 35.22 -15.26 -15.84
N LEU A 297 34.45 -15.29 -14.75
CA LEU A 297 34.13 -14.11 -13.94
C LEU A 297 35.39 -13.35 -13.48
N GLU A 298 36.48 -14.08 -13.21
CA GLU A 298 37.77 -13.52 -12.83
C GLU A 298 38.35 -12.56 -13.89
N GLN A 299 37.96 -12.70 -15.16
CA GLN A 299 38.43 -11.84 -16.25
C GLN A 299 37.83 -10.44 -16.16
N ALA A 300 36.65 -10.30 -15.54
CA ALA A 300 35.97 -9.04 -15.31
C ALA A 300 36.65 -8.18 -14.25
N PHE A 301 37.42 -8.79 -13.34
CA PHE A 301 38.01 -8.10 -12.20
C PHE A 301 39.29 -7.36 -12.59
N ASP A 302 39.41 -6.14 -12.08
CA ASP A 302 40.56 -5.26 -12.27
C ASP A 302 41.38 -5.15 -10.99
N ARG A 303 40.76 -4.66 -9.91
CA ARG A 303 41.45 -4.42 -8.63
C ARG A 303 40.58 -4.70 -7.42
N LEU A 304 41.18 -5.18 -6.34
CA LEU A 304 40.55 -5.25 -5.02
C LEU A 304 41.10 -4.10 -4.17
N CYS A 305 40.26 -3.22 -3.64
CA CYS A 305 40.73 -2.06 -2.88
C CYS A 305 39.80 -1.71 -1.71
N TYR A 306 40.29 -0.89 -0.77
CA TYR A 306 39.41 -0.24 0.19
C TYR A 306 38.35 0.58 -0.53
N ARG A 307 37.13 0.53 -0.01
CA ARG A 307 36.01 1.29 -0.56
C ARG A 307 36.35 2.77 -0.49
N SER A 308 36.43 3.41 -1.65
CA SER A 308 36.60 4.86 -1.73
C SER A 308 35.26 5.57 -1.52
N PRO A 309 35.24 6.78 -0.94
CA PRO A 309 34.03 7.60 -0.92
C PRO A 309 33.51 7.78 -2.36
N PRO A 310 32.18 7.70 -2.60
CA PRO A 310 31.64 7.91 -3.93
C PRO A 310 32.06 9.28 -4.47
N SER A 311 32.43 9.31 -5.75
CA SER A 311 32.61 10.57 -6.47
C SER A 311 31.26 11.27 -6.66
N TRP A 312 31.27 12.58 -6.83
CA TRP A 312 30.05 13.36 -7.10
C TRP A 312 29.24 12.78 -8.28
N ASN A 313 29.92 12.33 -9.34
CA ASN A 313 29.29 11.78 -10.52
C ASN A 313 28.60 10.42 -10.28
N GLU A 314 29.01 9.67 -9.26
CA GLU A 314 28.34 8.42 -8.84
C GLU A 314 27.07 8.71 -8.03
N VAL A 315 27.04 9.83 -7.31
CA VAL A 315 25.84 10.27 -6.58
C VAL A 315 24.81 10.90 -7.54
N LEU A 316 25.28 11.55 -8.61
CA LEU A 316 24.49 12.35 -9.56
C LEU A 316 23.17 11.70 -10.04
N PRO A 317 23.11 10.39 -10.38
CA PRO A 317 21.85 9.75 -10.78
C PRO A 317 20.73 9.88 -9.75
N TYR A 318 21.07 9.89 -8.46
CA TYR A 318 20.11 10.08 -7.37
C TYR A 318 19.80 11.56 -7.16
N VAL A 319 20.83 12.41 -7.12
CA VAL A 319 20.64 13.84 -6.80
C VAL A 319 19.80 14.57 -7.84
N ARG A 320 19.85 14.14 -9.11
CA ARG A 320 19.05 14.74 -10.19
C ARG A 320 17.55 14.57 -10.00
N PHE A 321 17.11 13.56 -9.24
CA PHE A 321 15.70 13.47 -8.87
C PHE A 321 15.28 14.58 -7.92
N LEU A 322 16.18 15.10 -7.08
CA LEU A 322 15.92 16.23 -6.20
C LEU A 322 16.01 17.56 -6.97
N CYS A 323 17.11 17.76 -7.71
CA CYS A 323 17.35 18.98 -8.50
C CYS A 323 17.96 18.66 -9.86
N LEU A 324 17.22 18.97 -10.93
CA LEU A 324 17.63 18.72 -12.31
C LEU A 324 18.82 19.59 -12.77
N GLU A 325 19.11 20.69 -12.07
CA GLU A 325 20.17 21.64 -12.43
C GLU A 325 21.57 21.17 -12.02
N LEU A 326 21.67 20.14 -11.18
CA LEU A 326 22.95 19.55 -10.76
C LEU A 326 23.62 18.83 -11.94
N LYS A 327 24.93 19.04 -12.08
CA LYS A 327 25.74 18.64 -13.24
C LYS A 327 26.93 17.76 -12.83
N PRO A 328 27.53 17.01 -13.77
CA PRO A 328 28.80 16.36 -13.51
C PRO A 328 29.86 17.37 -13.07
N ALA A 329 30.67 17.01 -12.07
CA ALA A 329 31.78 17.82 -11.58
C ALA A 329 32.93 16.93 -11.14
N ALA A 330 34.16 17.41 -11.37
CA ALA A 330 35.39 16.71 -11.03
C ALA A 330 36.31 17.53 -10.12
N LEU A 331 36.18 18.86 -10.15
CA LEU A 331 36.98 19.75 -9.31
C LEU A 331 36.36 19.88 -7.91
N VAL A 332 37.19 19.81 -6.88
CA VAL A 332 36.76 19.88 -5.47
C VAL A 332 35.92 21.13 -5.16
N GLY A 333 36.23 22.27 -5.79
CA GLY A 333 35.46 23.50 -5.65
C GLY A 333 34.04 23.39 -6.20
N GLU A 334 33.90 22.88 -7.43
CA GLU A 334 32.61 22.67 -8.10
C GLU A 334 31.75 21.64 -7.37
N VAL A 335 32.37 20.56 -6.88
CA VAL A 335 31.68 19.53 -6.08
C VAL A 335 31.11 20.14 -4.81
N ARG A 336 31.86 21.00 -4.10
CA ARG A 336 31.38 21.67 -2.89
C ARG A 336 30.21 22.61 -3.18
N GLU A 337 30.25 23.36 -4.27
CA GLU A 337 29.15 24.24 -4.67
C GLU A 337 27.86 23.44 -4.92
N GLN A 338 27.97 22.31 -5.63
CA GLN A 338 26.83 21.44 -5.88
C GLN A 338 26.34 20.69 -4.65
N GLU A 339 27.24 20.32 -3.73
CA GLU A 339 26.88 19.72 -2.44
C GLU A 339 26.08 20.69 -1.57
N MET A 340 26.40 21.98 -1.57
CA MET A 340 25.59 22.99 -0.88
C MET A 340 24.17 23.08 -1.44
N VAL A 341 24.01 22.98 -2.77
CA VAL A 341 22.69 22.94 -3.41
C VAL A 341 21.92 21.70 -2.98
N LEU A 342 22.57 20.52 -2.99
CA LEU A 342 21.97 19.28 -2.50
C LEU A 342 21.45 19.41 -1.06
N LEU A 343 22.27 19.90 -0.13
CA LEU A 343 21.88 20.04 1.27
C LEU A 343 20.70 21.01 1.44
N LYS A 344 20.64 22.07 0.65
CA LYS A 344 19.50 23.00 0.62
C LYS A 344 18.21 22.28 0.19
N GLU A 345 18.27 21.49 -0.88
CA GLU A 345 17.12 20.75 -1.40
C GLU A 345 16.65 19.66 -0.43
N LEU A 346 17.57 18.99 0.29
CA LEU A 346 17.20 18.04 1.35
C LEU A 346 16.49 18.74 2.52
N GLY A 347 16.92 19.95 2.89
CA GLY A 347 16.22 20.78 3.86
C GLY A 347 14.78 21.14 3.42
N GLY A 348 14.61 21.45 2.13
CA GLY A 348 13.29 21.66 1.52
C GLY A 348 12.43 20.39 1.58
N LEU A 349 12.99 19.25 1.18
CA LEU A 349 12.31 17.95 1.22
C LEU A 349 11.89 17.57 2.65
N LYS A 350 12.74 17.78 3.65
CA LYS A 350 12.43 17.51 5.06
C LYS A 350 11.20 18.30 5.51
N THR A 351 11.14 19.58 5.15
CA THR A 351 10.02 20.46 5.50
C THR A 351 8.75 20.03 4.77
N ALA A 352 8.86 19.63 3.50
CA ALA A 352 7.75 19.12 2.72
C ALA A 352 7.17 17.83 3.30
N ILE A 353 8.02 16.85 3.66
CA ILE A 353 7.58 15.57 4.26
C ILE A 353 6.80 15.82 5.55
N SER A 354 7.33 16.66 6.46
CA SER A 354 6.63 16.97 7.71
C SER A 354 5.28 17.67 7.48
N GLY A 355 5.19 18.54 6.48
CA GLY A 355 3.91 19.17 6.09
C GLY A 355 2.92 18.14 5.55
N ILE A 356 3.38 17.28 4.64
CA ILE A 356 2.56 16.22 4.02
C ILE A 356 2.01 15.26 5.07
N GLU A 357 2.81 14.81 6.04
CA GLU A 357 2.35 13.91 7.11
C GLU A 357 1.21 14.55 7.92
N SER A 358 1.36 15.81 8.33
CA SER A 358 0.31 16.55 9.04
C SER A 358 -0.96 16.73 8.20
N ASP A 359 -0.81 17.00 6.92
CA ASP A 359 -1.95 17.24 6.02
C ASP A 359 -2.70 15.94 5.73
N LEU A 360 -2.00 14.83 5.52
CA LEU A 360 -2.62 13.51 5.33
C LEU A 360 -3.46 13.09 6.54
N ASP A 361 -3.00 13.35 7.76
CA ASP A 361 -3.77 13.11 8.97
C ASP A 361 -5.05 13.95 9.02
N SER A 362 -4.99 15.20 8.57
CA SER A 362 -6.15 16.11 8.54
C SER A 362 -7.13 15.80 7.40
N LEU A 363 -6.64 15.30 6.26
CA LEU A 363 -7.42 15.01 5.06
C LEU A 363 -8.07 13.63 5.11
N SER A 364 -7.46 12.66 5.77
CA SER A 364 -7.96 11.27 5.81
C SER A 364 -9.41 11.13 6.32
N PRO A 365 -9.85 11.86 7.37
CA PRO A 365 -11.25 11.82 7.80
C PRO A 365 -12.24 12.34 6.76
N LYS A 366 -11.79 13.25 5.88
CA LYS A 366 -12.65 13.88 4.86
C LYS A 366 -12.59 13.13 3.53
N LEU A 367 -11.39 12.86 3.01
CA LEU A 367 -11.18 12.32 1.66
C LEU A 367 -10.94 10.80 1.65
N GLY A 368 -11.10 10.12 2.78
CA GLY A 368 -10.87 8.69 2.92
C GLY A 368 -9.39 8.32 3.03
N LYS A 369 -9.07 7.04 2.90
CA LYS A 369 -7.71 6.53 3.08
C LYS A 369 -6.81 6.87 1.88
N HIS A 370 -5.54 7.16 2.15
CA HIS A 370 -4.52 7.28 1.12
C HIS A 370 -4.17 5.91 0.51
N PRO A 371 -3.57 5.87 -0.71
CA PRO A 371 -3.08 4.63 -1.30
C PRO A 371 -2.11 3.87 -0.37
N PRO A 372 -2.04 2.53 -0.48
CA PRO A 372 -1.02 1.74 0.23
C PRO A 372 0.39 2.14 -0.23
N GLY A 373 1.37 2.12 0.67
CA GLY A 373 2.77 2.45 0.36
C GLY A 373 3.16 3.91 0.56
N VAL A 374 2.21 4.85 0.69
CA VAL A 374 2.51 6.28 0.87
C VAL A 374 3.30 6.55 2.15
N LEU A 375 2.86 5.98 3.28
CA LEU A 375 3.55 6.17 4.56
C LEU A 375 4.90 5.46 4.58
N GLU A 376 5.02 4.30 3.93
CA GLU A 376 6.28 3.57 3.78
C GLU A 376 7.29 4.38 2.96
N ALA A 377 6.86 5.01 1.86
CA ALA A 377 7.69 5.90 1.05
C ALA A 377 8.17 7.11 1.84
N LEU A 378 7.27 7.81 2.56
CA LEU A 378 7.64 8.95 3.41
C LEU A 378 8.61 8.54 4.54
N LYS A 379 8.39 7.37 5.15
CA LYS A 379 9.31 6.80 6.15
C LYS A 379 10.70 6.49 5.59
N ARG A 380 10.80 6.03 4.34
CA ARG A 380 12.10 5.82 3.67
C ARG A 380 12.80 7.14 3.33
N LEU A 381 12.05 8.14 2.86
CA LEU A 381 12.59 9.45 2.48
C LEU A 381 13.00 10.31 3.68
N SER A 382 12.30 10.20 4.81
CA SER A 382 12.54 11.00 6.03
C SER A 382 14.00 10.98 6.53
N PRO A 383 14.69 9.82 6.69
CA PRO A 383 16.10 9.80 7.06
C PRO A 383 17.00 10.39 5.98
N ILE A 384 16.70 10.18 4.69
CA ILE A 384 17.49 10.71 3.56
C ILE A 384 17.44 12.24 3.54
N ALA A 385 16.28 12.83 3.79
CA ALA A 385 16.10 14.27 3.91
C ALA A 385 16.87 14.89 5.10
N GLN A 386 17.35 14.07 6.02
CA GLN A 386 18.15 14.47 7.19
C GLN A 386 19.65 14.18 7.02
N ALA A 387 20.09 13.82 5.81
CA ALA A 387 21.50 13.64 5.53
C ALA A 387 22.30 14.92 5.81
N LYS A 388 23.53 14.74 6.30
CA LYS A 388 24.39 15.84 6.80
C LYS A 388 25.38 16.33 5.74
N ASP A 389 25.71 15.44 4.82
CA ASP A 389 26.67 15.61 3.75
C ASP A 389 26.31 14.65 2.60
N CYS A 390 26.98 14.79 1.47
CA CYS A 390 26.75 13.98 0.27
C CYS A 390 27.00 12.49 0.50
N LEU A 391 27.98 12.14 1.35
CA LEU A 391 28.33 10.76 1.65
C LEU A 391 27.24 10.06 2.48
N HIS A 392 26.74 10.75 3.50
CA HIS A 392 25.64 10.29 4.34
C HIS A 392 24.37 10.15 3.51
N PHE A 393 24.09 11.08 2.60
CA PHE A 393 22.99 10.99 1.65
C PHE A 393 23.10 9.72 0.80
N TYR A 394 24.24 9.52 0.14
CA TYR A 394 24.45 8.38 -0.74
C TYR A 394 24.33 7.05 0.00
N ALA A 395 24.90 6.94 1.20
CA ALA A 395 24.81 5.74 2.02
C ALA A 395 23.37 5.39 2.43
N LEU A 396 22.53 6.40 2.73
CA LEU A 396 21.13 6.18 3.07
C LEU A 396 20.31 5.75 1.85
N VAL A 397 20.56 6.34 0.68
CA VAL A 397 19.86 6.00 -0.56
C VAL A 397 20.24 4.59 -1.03
N GLU A 398 21.52 4.23 -1.04
CA GLU A 398 21.99 2.89 -1.42
C GLU A 398 21.45 1.80 -0.48
N LYS A 399 21.25 2.12 0.80
CA LYS A 399 20.64 1.22 1.77
C LYS A 399 19.13 1.06 1.57
N GLY A 400 18.44 2.12 1.12
CA GLY A 400 16.99 2.18 1.01
C GLY A 400 16.44 1.75 -0.35
N TYR A 401 17.24 1.85 -1.42
CA TYR A 401 16.80 1.70 -2.80
C TYR A 401 17.77 0.85 -3.61
N ALA A 402 17.24 -0.11 -4.37
CA ALA A 402 18.03 -0.94 -5.27
C ALA A 402 18.49 -0.20 -6.54
N THR A 403 17.69 0.74 -7.01
CA THR A 403 17.95 1.52 -8.23
C THR A 403 17.66 3.01 -8.03
N PRO A 404 18.30 3.91 -8.81
CA PRO A 404 17.95 5.33 -8.81
C PRO A 404 16.49 5.61 -9.15
N ASP A 405 15.89 4.83 -10.06
CA ASP A 405 14.50 5.02 -10.48
C ASP A 405 13.51 4.76 -9.34
N ALA A 406 13.75 3.73 -8.51
CA ALA A 406 12.93 3.46 -7.33
C ALA A 406 12.96 4.63 -6.33
N PHE A 407 14.12 5.30 -6.17
CA PHE A 407 14.21 6.53 -5.39
C PHE A 407 13.46 7.68 -6.07
N GLY A 408 13.58 7.79 -7.40
CA GLY A 408 12.87 8.77 -8.21
C GLY A 408 11.35 8.68 -8.10
N GLU A 409 10.79 7.47 -8.03
CA GLU A 409 9.36 7.21 -7.84
C GLU A 409 8.85 7.77 -6.51
N ASP A 410 9.57 7.52 -5.41
CA ASP A 410 9.23 8.04 -4.08
C ASP A 410 9.32 9.57 -4.05
N ILE A 411 10.34 10.17 -4.68
CA ILE A 411 10.44 11.63 -4.82
C ILE A 411 9.29 12.21 -5.66
N ALA A 412 8.92 11.55 -6.76
CA ALA A 412 7.78 11.97 -7.59
C ALA A 412 6.46 11.88 -6.83
N LEU A 413 6.27 10.84 -6.00
CA LEU A 413 5.14 10.71 -5.09
C LEU A 413 5.10 11.87 -4.09
N CYS A 414 6.23 12.17 -3.45
CA CYS A 414 6.32 13.29 -2.50
C CYS A 414 5.95 14.63 -3.16
N ARG A 415 6.36 14.86 -4.42
CA ARG A 415 5.98 16.05 -5.19
C ARG A 415 4.48 16.12 -5.47
N ARG A 416 3.84 15.00 -5.85
CA ARG A 416 2.38 14.96 -6.06
C ARG A 416 1.61 15.27 -4.77
N LEU A 417 2.10 14.74 -3.64
CA LEU A 417 1.51 15.04 -2.32
C LEU A 417 1.67 16.52 -1.94
N ALA A 418 2.81 17.14 -2.26
CA ALA A 418 3.00 18.58 -2.06
C ALA A 418 2.04 19.41 -2.92
N GLN A 419 1.79 19.03 -4.17
CA GLN A 419 0.79 19.69 -5.03
C GLN A 419 -0.63 19.53 -4.48
N LEU A 420 -0.98 18.33 -3.99
CA LEU A 420 -2.28 18.08 -3.35
C LEU A 420 -2.50 19.01 -2.15
N ARG A 421 -1.45 19.22 -1.35
CA ARG A 421 -1.48 20.14 -0.21
C ARG A 421 -1.83 21.57 -0.63
N ASP A 422 -1.24 22.08 -1.71
CA ASP A 422 -1.52 23.44 -2.19
C ASP A 422 -3.00 23.63 -2.59
N MET A 423 -3.67 22.54 -2.95
CA MET A 423 -5.06 22.52 -3.45
C MET A 423 -6.06 21.96 -2.41
N ALA A 424 -5.56 21.53 -1.25
CA ALA A 424 -6.32 20.77 -0.25
C ALA A 424 -7.54 21.52 0.28
N ALA A 425 -7.40 22.83 0.53
CA ALA A 425 -8.49 23.66 1.04
C ALA A 425 -9.67 23.73 0.05
N GLU A 426 -9.38 23.84 -1.25
CA GLU A 426 -10.40 23.89 -2.29
C GLU A 426 -11.10 22.53 -2.47
N ILE A 427 -10.32 21.44 -2.49
CA ILE A 427 -10.83 20.05 -2.57
C ILE A 427 -11.78 19.77 -1.41
N VAL A 428 -11.40 20.14 -0.18
CA VAL A 428 -12.21 19.95 1.01
C VAL A 428 -13.48 20.79 0.98
N ALA A 429 -13.42 22.02 0.48
CA ALA A 429 -14.60 22.88 0.35
C ALA A 429 -15.61 22.29 -0.64
N VAL A 430 -15.13 21.83 -1.81
CA VAL A 430 -15.97 21.17 -2.83
C VAL A 430 -16.61 19.90 -2.26
N LYS A 431 -15.84 19.06 -1.58
CA LYS A 431 -16.38 17.85 -0.96
C LYS A 431 -17.46 18.17 0.08
N SER A 432 -17.18 19.13 0.97
CA SER A 432 -18.13 19.52 2.03
C SER A 432 -19.44 20.04 1.43
N TYR A 433 -19.36 20.86 0.38
CA TYR A 433 -20.53 21.32 -0.35
C TYR A 433 -21.37 20.15 -0.88
N LEU A 434 -20.75 19.15 -1.51
CA LEU A 434 -21.45 17.99 -2.08
C LEU A 434 -22.02 17.04 -1.02
N ASP A 435 -21.37 16.91 0.14
CA ASP A 435 -21.86 16.13 1.27
C ASP A 435 -23.10 16.79 1.89
N ASP A 436 -23.14 18.13 1.95
CA ASP A 436 -24.26 18.91 2.52
C ASP A 436 -25.46 19.05 1.55
N VAL A 437 -25.32 18.68 0.28
CA VAL A 437 -26.41 18.73 -0.71
C VAL A 437 -27.47 17.67 -0.38
N VAL A 438 -28.72 18.12 -0.22
CA VAL A 438 -29.89 17.25 -0.02
C VAL A 438 -30.71 17.22 -1.31
N LEU A 439 -30.91 16.02 -1.87
CA LEU A 439 -31.68 15.78 -3.10
C LEU A 439 -32.81 14.79 -2.84
N GLY A 440 -33.97 15.03 -3.47
CA GLY A 440 -35.11 14.12 -3.42
C GLY A 440 -35.17 13.17 -4.62
N GLU A 441 -36.20 12.31 -4.64
CA GLU A 441 -36.39 11.35 -5.74
C GLU A 441 -36.59 11.99 -7.12
N GLY A 442 -36.97 13.27 -7.18
CA GLY A 442 -37.16 14.02 -8.41
C GLY A 442 -35.87 14.45 -9.11
N GLN A 443 -34.69 14.35 -8.46
CA GLN A 443 -33.40 14.83 -8.98
C GLN A 443 -32.37 13.70 -9.16
N ARG A 444 -32.79 12.52 -9.64
CA ARG A 444 -31.90 11.35 -9.79
C ARG A 444 -30.64 11.61 -10.62
N GLU A 445 -30.77 12.31 -11.76
CA GLU A 445 -29.62 12.60 -12.62
C GLU A 445 -28.57 13.45 -11.87
N LEU A 446 -29.03 14.44 -11.11
CA LEU A 446 -28.15 15.32 -10.34
C LEU A 446 -27.49 14.54 -9.19
N ASP A 447 -28.21 13.61 -8.55
CA ASP A 447 -27.63 12.76 -7.52
C ASP A 447 -26.60 11.77 -8.09
N MET A 448 -26.82 11.24 -9.30
CA MET A 448 -25.82 10.44 -10.01
C MET A 448 -24.53 11.25 -10.26
N ASP A 449 -24.66 12.49 -10.71
CA ASP A 449 -23.51 13.39 -10.89
C ASP A 449 -22.79 13.64 -9.56
N ARG A 450 -23.53 13.91 -8.48
CA ARG A 450 -22.99 14.11 -7.12
C ARG A 450 -22.18 12.90 -6.65
N VAL A 451 -22.75 11.70 -6.75
CA VAL A 451 -22.09 10.45 -6.35
C VAL A 451 -20.86 10.18 -7.22
N SER A 452 -20.93 10.44 -8.51
CA SER A 452 -19.79 10.31 -9.44
C SER A 452 -18.63 11.24 -9.07
N ILE A 453 -18.92 12.51 -8.76
CA ILE A 453 -17.91 13.48 -8.32
C ILE A 453 -17.32 13.08 -6.97
N LEU A 454 -18.16 12.71 -5.99
CA LEU A 454 -17.71 12.26 -4.67
C LEU A 454 -16.83 11.02 -4.74
N GLY A 455 -17.12 10.08 -5.64
CA GLY A 455 -16.29 8.90 -5.86
C GLY A 455 -14.88 9.23 -6.37
N GLN A 456 -14.71 10.34 -7.08
CA GLN A 456 -13.41 10.80 -7.58
C GLN A 456 -12.65 11.65 -6.55
N LEU A 457 -13.36 12.27 -5.59
CA LEU A 457 -12.80 13.10 -4.52
C LEU A 457 -12.27 12.27 -3.34
N THR A 458 -11.43 11.29 -3.63
CA THR A 458 -10.78 10.45 -2.62
C THR A 458 -9.26 10.55 -2.71
N LEU A 459 -8.56 10.37 -1.59
CA LEU A 459 -7.08 10.33 -1.61
C LEU A 459 -6.56 9.20 -2.51
N GLU A 460 -7.27 8.08 -2.56
CA GLU A 460 -6.93 6.93 -3.41
C GLU A 460 -6.92 7.29 -4.91
N ASN A 461 -7.81 8.18 -5.36
CA ASN A 461 -7.90 8.60 -6.76
C ASN A 461 -7.03 9.82 -7.08
N LEU A 462 -6.96 10.80 -6.15
CA LEU A 462 -6.26 12.07 -6.38
C LEU A 462 -4.74 11.94 -6.24
N VAL A 463 -4.22 11.13 -5.32
CA VAL A 463 -2.77 11.00 -5.09
C VAL A 463 -2.03 10.42 -6.32
N PRO A 464 -2.53 9.38 -6.99
CA PRO A 464 -1.92 8.89 -8.22
C PRO A 464 -2.11 9.85 -9.40
N ASN A 465 -3.25 10.54 -9.47
CA ASN A 465 -3.68 11.31 -10.63
C ASN A 465 -4.09 12.74 -10.26
N ILE A 466 -3.14 13.55 -9.77
CA ILE A 466 -3.41 14.91 -9.28
C ILE A 466 -4.05 15.83 -10.35
N HIS A 467 -3.73 15.59 -11.63
CA HIS A 467 -4.28 16.32 -12.77
C HIS A 467 -5.79 16.10 -12.98
N LEU A 468 -6.40 15.09 -12.33
CA LEU A 468 -7.85 14.90 -12.37
C LEU A 468 -8.59 16.06 -11.71
N TRP A 469 -7.96 16.78 -10.78
CA TRP A 469 -8.63 17.85 -10.03
C TRP A 469 -9.31 18.89 -10.93
N ASP A 470 -8.63 19.39 -11.96
CA ASP A 470 -9.20 20.44 -12.83
C ASP A 470 -10.48 19.96 -13.53
N SER A 471 -10.50 18.68 -13.92
CA SER A 471 -11.67 18.05 -14.54
C SER A 471 -12.80 17.86 -13.53
N VAL A 472 -12.47 17.39 -12.32
CA VAL A 472 -13.43 17.21 -11.23
C VAL A 472 -14.02 18.55 -10.79
N LYS A 473 -13.21 19.60 -10.72
CA LYS A 473 -13.63 20.96 -10.39
C LYS A 473 -14.58 21.53 -11.44
N ALA A 474 -14.31 21.31 -12.72
CA ALA A 474 -15.22 21.70 -13.80
C ALA A 474 -16.57 20.96 -13.73
N LEU A 475 -16.55 19.65 -13.45
CA LEU A 475 -17.78 18.86 -13.22
C LEU A 475 -18.56 19.39 -12.02
N PHE A 476 -17.88 19.73 -10.93
CA PHE A 476 -18.49 20.35 -9.76
C PHE A 476 -19.11 21.71 -10.07
N ASP A 477 -18.42 22.59 -10.80
CA ASP A 477 -18.95 23.92 -11.14
C ASP A 477 -20.21 23.82 -12.01
N TRP A 478 -20.22 22.85 -12.93
CA TRP A 478 -21.40 22.54 -13.74
C TRP A 478 -22.55 21.97 -12.89
N PHE A 479 -22.26 21.03 -11.99
CA PHE A 479 -23.22 20.50 -11.03
C PHE A 479 -23.82 21.61 -10.16
N LYS A 480 -22.98 22.48 -9.60
CA LYS A 480 -23.37 23.57 -8.70
C LYS A 480 -24.27 24.58 -9.40
N SER A 481 -23.98 24.92 -10.65
CA SER A 481 -24.84 25.79 -11.46
C SER A 481 -26.25 25.22 -11.64
N ARG A 482 -26.37 23.91 -11.94
CA ARG A 482 -27.66 23.21 -12.07
C ARG A 482 -28.39 23.13 -10.73
N TYR A 483 -27.69 22.76 -9.66
CA TYR A 483 -28.25 22.72 -8.31
C TYR A 483 -28.78 24.08 -7.88
N ARG A 484 -28.02 25.15 -8.10
CA ARG A 484 -28.43 26.52 -7.77
C ARG A 484 -29.72 26.92 -8.47
N ALA A 485 -29.85 26.63 -9.77
CA ALA A 485 -31.07 26.95 -10.50
C ALA A 485 -32.30 26.24 -9.92
N LEU A 486 -32.17 24.96 -9.57
CA LEU A 486 -33.24 24.18 -8.95
C LEU A 486 -33.58 24.67 -7.54
N TYR A 487 -32.57 24.93 -6.72
CA TYR A 487 -32.74 25.44 -5.36
C TYR A 487 -33.46 26.78 -5.34
N LEU A 488 -33.06 27.73 -6.19
CA LEU A 488 -33.68 29.06 -6.24
C LEU A 488 -35.14 29.02 -6.73
N ALA A 489 -35.46 28.09 -7.63
CA ALA A 489 -36.85 27.86 -8.05
C ALA A 489 -37.67 27.29 -6.88
N HIS A 490 -37.20 26.22 -6.25
CA HIS A 490 -37.87 25.60 -5.11
C HIS A 490 -38.04 26.57 -3.93
N HIS A 491 -37.02 27.36 -3.58
CA HIS A 491 -37.09 28.36 -2.51
C HIS A 491 -38.20 29.39 -2.77
N ARG A 492 -38.27 29.90 -4.01
CA ARG A 492 -39.30 30.86 -4.41
C ARG A 492 -40.69 30.25 -4.31
N ASP A 493 -40.88 29.07 -4.89
CA ASP A 493 -42.18 28.39 -4.93
C ASP A 493 -42.65 28.05 -3.50
N TYR A 494 -41.74 27.51 -2.66
CA TYR A 494 -41.99 27.21 -1.26
C TYR A 494 -42.43 28.46 -0.48
N HIS A 495 -41.67 29.56 -0.56
CA HIS A 495 -42.00 30.76 0.20
C HIS A 495 -43.22 31.52 -0.36
N GLN A 496 -43.51 31.39 -1.65
CA GLN A 496 -44.76 31.89 -2.24
C GLN A 496 -45.97 31.13 -1.67
N GLU A 497 -45.90 29.81 -1.55
CA GLU A 497 -46.94 29.01 -0.89
C GLU A 497 -47.05 29.33 0.61
N MET A 498 -45.93 29.43 1.33
CA MET A 498 -45.92 29.82 2.75
C MET A 498 -46.57 31.19 2.98
N ALA A 499 -46.30 32.17 2.10
CA ALA A 499 -46.94 33.48 2.17
C ALA A 499 -48.45 33.38 1.97
N SER A 500 -48.92 32.52 1.05
CA SER A 500 -50.35 32.28 0.85
C SER A 500 -51.02 31.64 2.06
N PHE A 501 -50.38 30.65 2.70
CA PHE A 501 -50.91 30.03 3.91
C PHE A 501 -50.92 31.00 5.09
N ARG A 502 -49.90 31.85 5.19
CA ARG A 502 -49.87 32.90 6.20
C ARG A 502 -51.05 33.86 6.05
N LEU A 503 -51.34 34.32 4.84
CA LEU A 503 -52.51 35.16 4.57
C LEU A 503 -53.81 34.47 4.98
N VAL A 504 -54.00 33.20 4.59
CA VAL A 504 -55.20 32.43 4.95
C VAL A 504 -55.33 32.25 6.47
N LEU A 505 -54.23 31.98 7.18
CA LEU A 505 -54.23 31.88 8.64
C LEU A 505 -54.50 33.24 9.31
N GLU A 506 -53.90 34.32 8.83
CA GLU A 506 -54.16 35.68 9.33
C GLU A 506 -55.63 36.08 9.11
N ASP A 507 -56.21 35.72 7.95
CA ASP A 507 -57.62 35.94 7.62
C ASP A 507 -58.56 35.11 8.51
N SER A 508 -58.13 33.92 8.97
CA SER A 508 -58.89 33.06 9.90
C SER A 508 -58.80 33.45 11.37
N LYS A 509 -58.03 34.50 11.70
CA LYS A 509 -57.86 34.98 13.08
C LYS A 509 -59.18 35.35 13.77
N PRO A 510 -60.11 36.07 13.12
CA PRO A 510 -61.40 36.39 13.73
C PRO A 510 -62.17 35.13 14.16
N GLU A 511 -62.14 34.07 13.34
CA GLU A 511 -62.78 32.78 13.60
C GLU A 511 -62.17 32.09 14.84
N VAL A 512 -60.84 32.11 14.97
CA VAL A 512 -60.13 31.57 16.15
C VAL A 512 -60.46 32.37 17.41
N ASP A 513 -60.48 33.70 17.32
CA ASP A 513 -60.83 34.58 18.43
C ASP A 513 -62.30 34.40 18.84
N ALA A 514 -63.22 34.23 17.87
CA ALA A 514 -64.62 33.91 18.13
C ALA A 514 -64.79 32.55 18.81
N LEU A 515 -64.06 31.50 18.37
CA LEU A 515 -64.08 30.20 19.04
C LEU A 515 -63.58 30.31 20.48
N ARG A 516 -62.48 31.04 20.71
CA ARG A 516 -61.94 31.31 22.05
C ARG A 516 -62.97 32.01 22.94
N ARG A 517 -63.62 33.05 22.42
CA ARG A 517 -64.67 33.81 23.10
C ARG A 517 -65.87 32.92 23.43
N LEU A 518 -66.35 32.10 22.50
CA LEU A 518 -67.46 31.16 22.70
C LEU A 518 -67.13 30.07 23.73
N ASN A 519 -65.92 29.52 23.69
CA ASN A 519 -65.43 28.53 24.66
C ASN A 519 -65.28 29.09 26.08
N SER A 520 -65.25 30.42 26.25
CA SER A 520 -65.21 31.07 27.56
C SER A 520 -66.56 31.13 28.29
N ILE A 521 -67.65 30.72 27.62
CA ILE A 521 -69.00 30.67 28.20
C ILE A 521 -69.24 29.24 28.70
N ALA A 522 -69.03 29.01 29.99
CA ALA A 522 -69.17 27.69 30.61
C ALA A 522 -70.60 27.10 30.45
N GLU A 523 -71.60 27.96 30.36
CA GLU A 523 -73.02 27.64 30.25
C GLU A 523 -73.42 27.08 28.86
N LEU A 524 -72.56 27.20 27.84
CA LEU A 524 -72.74 26.57 26.53
C LEU A 524 -72.28 25.10 26.51
N GLY A 525 -71.64 24.63 27.59
CA GLY A 525 -71.05 23.30 27.72
C GLY A 525 -69.52 23.32 27.67
N LEU A 526 -68.89 22.14 27.66
CA LEU A 526 -67.43 22.05 27.63
C LEU A 526 -66.83 22.71 26.38
N PRO A 527 -65.62 23.29 26.49
CA PRO A 527 -64.90 23.88 25.35
C PRO A 527 -64.76 22.89 24.18
N VAL A 528 -65.01 23.38 22.97
CA VAL A 528 -64.86 22.59 21.73
C VAL A 528 -63.59 23.03 21.01
N GLY A 529 -62.72 22.07 20.67
CA GLY A 529 -61.52 22.36 19.87
C GLY A 529 -60.52 23.29 20.57
N GLN A 530 -60.36 23.18 21.88
CA GLN A 530 -59.47 24.07 22.65
C GLN A 530 -58.00 24.02 22.18
N GLU A 531 -57.54 22.86 21.71
CA GLU A 531 -56.19 22.64 21.16
C GLU A 531 -55.94 23.43 19.87
N LEU A 532 -56.99 23.81 19.12
CA LEU A 532 -56.87 24.56 17.87
C LEU A 532 -56.30 25.98 18.10
N ILE A 533 -56.50 26.54 19.30
CA ILE A 533 -55.98 27.88 19.62
C ILE A 533 -54.46 27.88 19.70
N ASP A 534 -53.89 26.82 20.28
CA ASP A 534 -52.43 26.64 20.38
C ASP A 534 -51.85 26.16 19.04
N GLU A 535 -52.56 25.28 18.32
CA GLU A 535 -52.21 24.85 16.96
C GLU A 535 -52.13 26.04 16.00
N TYR A 536 -53.05 27.00 16.09
CA TYR A 536 -53.01 28.24 15.31
C TYR A 536 -51.70 29.02 15.50
N GLN A 537 -51.28 29.23 16.75
CA GLN A 537 -50.05 29.96 17.05
C GLN A 537 -48.82 29.21 16.55
N GLY A 538 -48.80 27.88 16.72
CA GLY A 538 -47.75 27.01 16.18
C GLY A 538 -47.66 27.08 14.65
N LEU A 539 -48.79 26.97 13.95
CA LEU A 539 -48.85 27.06 12.49
C LEU A 539 -48.41 28.43 11.98
N LEU A 540 -48.86 29.52 12.61
CA LEU A 540 -48.50 30.88 12.22
C LEU A 540 -46.99 31.16 12.38
N ALA A 541 -46.37 30.58 13.42
CA ALA A 541 -44.92 30.64 13.62
C ALA A 541 -44.16 29.84 12.54
N ASN A 542 -44.69 28.66 12.18
CA ASN A 542 -44.10 27.80 11.15
C ASN A 542 -44.16 28.41 9.74
N VAL A 543 -45.21 29.18 9.40
CA VAL A 543 -45.34 29.85 8.08
C VAL A 543 -44.61 31.19 7.98
N SER A 544 -43.47 31.33 8.66
CA SER A 544 -42.67 32.56 8.61
C SER A 544 -41.98 32.73 7.25
N PRO A 545 -42.02 33.93 6.64
CA PRO A 545 -41.34 34.18 5.37
C PRO A 545 -39.82 34.17 5.57
N CYS A 546 -39.09 33.87 4.49
CA CYS A 546 -37.65 34.12 4.47
C CYS A 546 -37.38 35.63 4.62
N PRO A 547 -36.42 36.06 5.47
CA PRO A 547 -36.12 37.48 5.65
C PRO A 547 -35.42 38.11 4.44
N VAL A 548 -35.05 37.32 3.43
CA VAL A 548 -34.27 37.74 2.26
C VAL A 548 -35.09 37.55 1.00
N ALA A 549 -34.98 38.52 0.08
CA ALA A 549 -35.65 38.46 -1.22
C ALA A 549 -35.01 37.40 -2.12
N ASP A 550 -35.80 36.78 -3.02
CA ASP A 550 -35.34 35.67 -3.87
C ASP A 550 -34.07 35.95 -4.68
N LYS A 551 -33.81 37.21 -5.05
CA LYS A 551 -32.63 37.58 -5.84
C LYS A 551 -31.33 37.66 -5.01
N GLU A 552 -31.46 37.72 -3.70
CA GLU A 552 -30.35 37.85 -2.75
C GLU A 552 -29.97 36.51 -2.10
N VAL A 553 -30.76 35.47 -2.33
CA VAL A 553 -30.44 34.11 -1.87
C VAL A 553 -29.21 33.59 -2.64
N SER A 554 -28.14 33.36 -1.90
CA SER A 554 -26.91 32.77 -2.41
C SER A 554 -26.72 31.36 -1.87
N VAL A 555 -26.43 30.43 -2.77
CA VAL A 555 -26.00 29.05 -2.46
C VAL A 555 -24.60 28.78 -3.00
N GLU A 556 -23.77 29.83 -3.09
CA GLU A 556 -22.41 29.67 -3.62
C GLU A 556 -21.47 29.01 -2.60
N GLU A 557 -21.56 29.35 -1.33
CA GLU A 557 -20.66 28.77 -0.30
C GLU A 557 -21.25 27.53 0.35
N GLN A 558 -22.57 27.48 0.50
CA GLN A 558 -23.32 26.38 1.11
C GLN A 558 -24.54 26.03 0.27
N PRO A 559 -24.97 24.76 0.22
CA PRO A 559 -26.09 24.33 -0.63
C PRO A 559 -27.48 24.69 -0.08
N ALA A 560 -27.56 25.59 0.91
CA ALA A 560 -28.81 26.03 1.52
C ALA A 560 -28.79 27.53 1.78
N CYS A 561 -29.97 28.14 1.89
CA CYS A 561 -30.11 29.54 2.23
C CYS A 561 -29.57 29.79 3.65
N PRO A 562 -28.71 30.80 3.86
CA PRO A 562 -28.10 31.05 5.18
C PRO A 562 -29.11 31.49 6.24
N HIS A 563 -30.32 31.92 5.83
CA HIS A 563 -31.36 32.42 6.74
C HIS A 563 -32.41 31.37 7.09
N CYS A 564 -33.05 30.75 6.09
CA CYS A 564 -34.12 29.79 6.33
C CYS A 564 -33.66 28.33 6.35
N ARG A 565 -32.45 28.02 5.84
CA ARG A 565 -31.88 26.67 5.73
C ARG A 565 -32.84 25.64 5.09
N LEU A 566 -33.68 26.10 4.17
CA LEU A 566 -34.61 25.24 3.44
C LEU A 566 -33.84 24.13 2.70
N VAL A 567 -34.34 22.90 2.75
CA VAL A 567 -33.83 21.76 1.97
C VAL A 567 -34.77 21.48 0.82
N LEU A 568 -34.26 20.97 -0.32
CA LEU A 568 -35.06 20.69 -1.52
C LEU A 568 -36.19 19.66 -1.33
N THR A 569 -36.10 18.84 -0.28
CA THR A 569 -37.10 17.83 0.05
C THR A 569 -38.19 18.35 0.99
N ALA A 570 -38.10 19.61 1.43
CA ALA A 570 -39.10 20.18 2.32
C ALA A 570 -40.36 20.55 1.52
N GLU A 571 -41.51 20.15 2.03
CA GLU A 571 -42.80 20.55 1.47
C GLU A 571 -43.48 21.59 2.39
N PRO A 572 -44.21 22.57 1.84
CA PRO A 572 -45.02 23.47 2.62
C PRO A 572 -46.09 22.70 3.43
N PRO A 573 -46.48 23.16 4.64
CA PRO A 573 -47.40 22.46 5.53
C PRO A 573 -48.87 22.59 5.10
N LYS A 574 -49.14 22.26 3.82
CA LYS A 574 -50.46 22.43 3.20
C LYS A 574 -51.54 21.61 3.90
N ARG A 575 -51.23 20.35 4.20
CA ARG A 575 -52.19 19.43 4.82
C ARG A 575 -52.51 19.84 6.25
N GLU A 576 -51.53 20.32 7.01
CA GLU A 576 -51.75 20.81 8.36
C GLU A 576 -52.64 22.05 8.34
N VAL A 577 -52.39 23.01 7.44
CA VAL A 577 -53.21 24.22 7.30
C VAL A 577 -54.63 23.89 6.86
N GLU A 578 -54.82 23.06 5.83
CA GLU A 578 -56.15 22.63 5.36
C GLU A 578 -56.94 21.89 6.44
N ARG A 579 -56.26 20.99 7.18
CA ARG A 579 -56.89 20.26 8.30
C ARG A 579 -57.30 21.20 9.42
N PHE A 580 -56.42 22.13 9.81
CA PHE A 580 -56.70 23.12 10.84
C PHE A 580 -57.93 23.97 10.48
N LEU A 581 -57.98 24.51 9.26
CA LEU A 581 -59.11 25.32 8.80
C LEU A 581 -60.43 24.53 8.82
N HIS A 582 -60.40 23.27 8.38
CA HIS A 582 -61.58 22.41 8.42
C HIS A 582 -62.05 22.12 9.86
N GLN A 583 -61.13 21.84 10.77
CA GLN A 583 -61.44 21.60 12.18
C GLN A 583 -61.96 22.85 12.90
N LEU A 584 -61.39 24.03 12.59
CA LEU A 584 -61.85 25.32 13.09
C LEU A 584 -63.30 25.60 12.66
N GLU A 585 -63.61 25.37 11.38
CA GLU A 585 -64.97 25.52 10.86
C GLU A 585 -65.94 24.58 11.59
N GLN A 586 -65.60 23.29 11.73
CA GLN A 586 -66.43 22.33 12.45
C GLN A 586 -66.67 22.71 13.92
N ALA A 587 -65.63 23.19 14.62
CA ALA A 587 -65.74 23.61 16.01
C ALA A 587 -66.68 24.81 16.17
N LEU A 588 -66.61 25.79 15.26
CA LEU A 588 -67.49 26.94 15.22
C LEU A 588 -68.95 26.55 14.90
N GLN A 589 -69.16 25.64 13.94
CA GLN A 589 -70.50 25.13 13.63
C GLN A 589 -71.14 24.41 14.84
N GLU A 590 -70.36 23.63 15.59
CA GLU A 590 -70.85 22.97 16.80
C GLU A 590 -71.22 23.99 17.89
N GLN A 591 -70.41 25.02 18.10
CA GLN A 591 -70.76 26.09 19.04
C GLN A 591 -71.99 26.90 18.59
N GLN A 592 -72.13 27.17 17.29
CA GLN A 592 -73.34 27.79 16.73
C GLN A 592 -74.57 26.89 16.94
N ARG A 593 -74.45 25.57 16.79
CA ARG A 593 -75.54 24.61 17.06
C ARG A 593 -75.96 24.63 18.53
N ARG A 594 -75.01 24.79 19.45
CA ARG A 594 -75.28 24.93 20.89
C ARG A 594 -76.02 26.23 21.20
N LEU A 595 -75.60 27.35 20.61
CA LEU A 595 -76.26 28.66 20.72
C LEU A 595 -77.68 28.65 20.12
N SER A 596 -77.86 27.99 18.97
CA SER A 596 -79.15 27.83 18.30
C SER A 596 -80.00 26.70 18.89
N SER A 597 -79.65 26.12 20.03
CA SER A 597 -80.50 25.14 20.70
C SER A 597 -81.77 25.79 21.27
N GLU A 598 -82.90 25.08 21.21
CA GLU A 598 -84.24 25.57 21.59
C GLU A 598 -84.28 26.17 23.02
N ALA A 599 -83.50 25.60 23.94
CA ALA A 599 -83.42 26.03 25.33
C ALA A 599 -82.69 27.37 25.50
N VAL A 600 -81.56 27.54 24.80
CA VAL A 600 -80.77 28.78 24.81
C VAL A 600 -81.54 29.88 24.07
N ARG A 601 -82.19 29.55 22.95
CA ARG A 601 -83.10 30.46 22.23
C ARG A 601 -84.19 31.06 23.11
N HIS A 602 -84.87 30.24 23.91
CA HIS A 602 -85.96 30.70 24.77
C HIS A 602 -85.46 31.63 25.90
N ILE A 603 -84.20 31.49 26.30
CA ILE A 603 -83.60 32.32 27.35
C ILE A 603 -83.16 33.66 26.77
N LEU A 604 -82.48 33.65 25.63
CA LEU A 604 -82.06 34.86 24.94
C LEU A 604 -83.26 35.72 24.51
N ALA A 605 -84.36 35.11 24.05
CA ALA A 605 -85.58 35.83 23.66
C ALA A 605 -86.36 36.48 24.83
N LYS A 606 -86.07 36.14 26.09
CA LYS A 606 -86.70 36.76 27.27
C LYS A 606 -86.01 38.05 27.74
N SER A 607 -84.80 38.33 27.25
CA SER A 607 -84.00 39.50 27.66
C SER A 607 -84.59 40.85 27.18
N GLY A 608 -85.30 40.87 26.04
CA GLY A 608 -85.95 42.06 25.50
C GLY A 608 -85.03 43.10 24.85
N GLU A 609 -83.73 42.78 24.68
CA GLU A 609 -82.75 43.69 24.09
C GLU A 609 -82.63 43.59 22.57
N LYS A 610 -82.66 44.75 21.89
CA LYS A 610 -82.52 44.83 20.42
C LYS A 610 -81.20 44.24 19.88
N ARG A 611 -80.11 44.33 20.65
CA ARG A 611 -78.78 43.79 20.28
C ARG A 611 -78.79 42.26 20.24
N ILE A 612 -79.52 41.62 21.18
CA ILE A 612 -79.72 40.17 21.21
C ILE A 612 -80.67 39.72 20.10
N ASP A 613 -81.74 40.45 19.82
CA ASP A 613 -82.65 40.09 18.72
C ASP A 613 -81.92 40.07 17.36
N GLN A 614 -81.00 41.03 17.15
CA GLN A 614 -80.13 41.05 15.98
C GLN A 614 -79.13 39.88 15.97
N PHE A 615 -78.51 39.58 17.11
CA PHE A 615 -77.58 38.45 17.26
C PHE A 615 -78.28 37.09 17.02
N ILE A 616 -79.46 36.86 17.61
CA ILE A 616 -80.26 35.65 17.40
C ILE A 616 -80.62 35.51 15.92
N LYS A 617 -81.03 36.60 15.25
CA LYS A 617 -81.36 36.59 13.83
C LYS A 617 -80.16 36.21 12.95
N MET A 618 -78.94 36.57 13.36
CA MET A 618 -77.71 36.18 12.67
C MET A 618 -77.31 34.72 12.97
N VAL A 619 -77.51 34.24 14.20
CA VAL A 619 -77.31 32.82 14.53
C VAL A 619 -78.30 31.92 13.76
N GLN A 620 -79.50 32.42 13.46
CA GLN A 620 -80.56 31.71 12.70
C GLN A 620 -80.27 31.50 11.22
N THR A 621 -79.42 32.31 10.58
CA THR A 621 -79.13 32.19 9.14
C THR A 621 -78.12 31.08 8.82
N SER A 622 -77.66 30.32 9.82
CA SER A 622 -76.64 29.27 9.69
C SER A 622 -75.35 29.75 9.02
N ASN A 623 -75.08 31.05 9.05
CA ASN A 623 -73.89 31.66 8.43
C ASN A 623 -72.92 32.10 9.52
N LEU A 624 -71.69 31.60 9.47
CA LEU A 624 -70.64 31.85 10.46
C LEU A 624 -70.04 33.27 10.34
N ALA A 625 -69.95 33.82 9.13
CA ALA A 625 -69.23 35.08 8.90
C ALA A 625 -69.86 36.31 9.62
N PRO A 626 -71.20 36.51 9.62
CA PRO A 626 -71.82 37.58 10.40
C PRO A 626 -71.70 37.36 11.92
N LEU A 627 -71.65 36.10 12.37
CA LEU A 627 -71.57 35.74 13.77
C LEU A 627 -70.22 36.15 14.37
N VAL A 628 -69.13 35.82 13.69
CA VAL A 628 -67.75 36.12 14.11
C VAL A 628 -67.52 37.63 14.23
N ASN A 629 -68.09 38.43 13.32
CA ASN A 629 -67.90 39.88 13.29
C ASN A 629 -68.68 40.65 14.38
N VAL A 630 -69.70 40.04 14.99
CA VAL A 630 -70.57 40.69 16.00
C VAL A 630 -70.23 40.27 17.42
N LEU A 631 -69.46 39.19 17.58
CA LEU A 631 -69.11 38.59 18.87
C LEU A 631 -67.92 39.34 19.53
N ASP A 632 -68.22 40.33 20.37
CA ASP A 632 -67.24 41.05 21.20
C ASP A 632 -67.29 40.63 22.68
N ASP A 633 -66.33 41.09 23.49
CA ASP A 633 -66.19 40.67 24.89
C ASP A 633 -67.38 41.15 25.73
N GLU A 634 -67.93 42.33 25.42
CA GLU A 634 -69.14 42.85 26.07
C GLU A 634 -70.35 41.95 25.81
N LEU A 635 -70.56 41.52 24.57
CA LEU A 635 -71.66 40.62 24.22
C LEU A 635 -71.45 39.23 24.84
N VAL A 636 -70.22 38.73 24.90
CA VAL A 636 -69.90 37.44 25.53
C VAL A 636 -70.16 37.48 27.04
N ASP A 637 -69.74 38.54 27.73
CA ASP A 637 -69.99 38.74 29.16
C ASP A 637 -71.48 38.87 29.44
N PHE A 638 -72.21 39.58 28.58
CA PHE A 638 -73.65 39.70 28.67
C PHE A 638 -74.39 38.37 28.41
N LEU A 639 -73.96 37.60 27.41
CA LEU A 639 -74.47 36.25 27.16
C LEU A 639 -74.19 35.34 28.36
N ARG A 640 -73.01 35.43 28.97
CA ARG A 640 -72.65 34.70 30.19
C ARG A 640 -73.58 35.06 31.34
N GLN A 641 -73.78 36.37 31.60
CA GLN A 641 -74.65 36.85 32.66
C GLN A 641 -76.11 36.42 32.45
N LEU A 642 -76.65 36.53 31.24
CA LEU A 642 -78.02 36.11 30.93
C LEU A 642 -78.23 34.60 31.04
N LEU A 643 -77.24 33.80 30.66
CA LEU A 643 -77.29 32.34 30.79
C LEU A 643 -77.16 31.89 32.25
N GLN A 644 -76.37 32.62 33.07
CA GLN A 644 -76.28 32.42 34.52
C GLN A 644 -77.57 32.82 35.24
N GLU A 645 -78.16 33.96 34.91
CA GLU A 645 -79.44 34.44 35.47
C GLU A 645 -80.63 33.54 35.09
N ALA A 646 -80.53 32.79 34.00
CA ALA A 646 -81.55 31.83 33.56
C ALA A 646 -81.50 30.45 34.26
N ASP A 647 -80.55 30.28 35.20
CA ASP A 647 -80.41 29.12 36.10
C ASP A 647 -80.45 27.76 35.36
N ILE A 648 -79.67 27.65 34.28
CA ILE A 648 -79.43 26.38 33.58
C ILE A 648 -78.31 25.64 34.31
N GLU A 649 -78.62 24.50 34.91
CA GLU A 649 -77.61 23.58 35.44
C GLU A 649 -77.42 22.42 34.47
N ILE A 650 -76.22 22.31 33.90
CA ILE A 650 -75.84 21.20 33.04
C ILE A 650 -75.27 20.11 33.94
N GLU A 651 -76.04 19.06 34.19
CA GLU A 651 -75.60 17.93 35.00
C GLU A 651 -75.23 16.76 34.08
N TRP A 652 -73.97 16.33 34.14
CA TRP A 652 -73.51 15.14 33.42
C TRP A 652 -74.03 13.89 34.13
N ARG A 653 -74.72 13.01 33.39
CA ARG A 653 -75.21 11.73 33.89
C ARG A 653 -75.00 10.67 32.81
N PRO A 654 -74.26 9.58 33.08
CA PRO A 654 -73.98 8.52 32.11
C PRO A 654 -75.21 7.61 31.92
N THR A 655 -76.27 8.18 31.37
CA THR A 655 -77.59 7.55 31.21
C THR A 655 -77.64 6.53 30.08
N LEU A 656 -76.71 6.62 29.12
CA LEU A 656 -76.52 5.60 28.08
C LEU A 656 -75.84 4.34 28.63
N SER A 657 -75.00 4.46 29.65
CA SER A 657 -74.33 3.32 30.29
C SER A 657 -75.33 2.41 31.01
N GLU A 658 -76.29 2.99 31.75
CA GLU A 658 -77.39 2.23 32.39
C GLU A 658 -78.30 1.53 31.38
N LEU A 659 -78.47 2.09 30.19
CA LEU A 659 -79.22 1.44 29.10
C LEU A 659 -78.40 0.30 28.47
N ALA A 660 -77.11 0.54 28.20
CA ALA A 660 -76.20 -0.43 27.60
C ALA A 660 -75.93 -1.65 28.51
N GLU A 661 -75.96 -1.47 29.84
CA GLU A 661 -75.92 -2.58 30.80
C GLU A 661 -77.15 -3.48 30.71
N LYS A 662 -78.32 -2.90 30.44
CA LYS A 662 -79.59 -3.65 30.40
C LYS A 662 -79.89 -4.26 29.03
N PHE A 663 -79.39 -3.64 27.96
CA PHE A 663 -79.51 -4.09 26.58
C PHE A 663 -78.13 -4.07 25.92
N ALA A 664 -77.33 -5.11 26.16
CA ALA A 664 -76.00 -5.25 25.56
C ALA A 664 -76.05 -5.56 24.04
N SER A 665 -77.17 -6.12 23.56
CA SER A 665 -77.51 -6.37 22.16
C SER A 665 -79.02 -6.25 21.99
N LEU A 666 -79.52 -5.84 20.81
CA LEU A 666 -80.93 -5.47 20.60
C LEU A 666 -81.47 -6.08 19.31
N GLU A 667 -82.58 -6.82 19.39
CA GLU A 667 -83.32 -7.36 18.24
C GLU A 667 -84.54 -6.48 17.88
N GLU A 668 -85.06 -6.58 16.64
CA GLU A 668 -86.12 -5.68 16.13
C GLU A 668 -87.39 -5.69 17.00
N GLY A 669 -87.75 -6.82 17.59
CA GLY A 669 -88.90 -6.94 18.50
C GLY A 669 -88.71 -6.29 19.87
N GLU A 670 -87.48 -5.90 20.24
CA GLU A 670 -87.14 -5.31 21.53
C GLU A 670 -86.95 -3.79 21.47
N ILE A 671 -87.04 -3.18 20.27
CA ILE A 671 -86.86 -1.74 20.06
C ILE A 671 -87.83 -0.93 20.93
N ASP A 672 -89.10 -1.31 20.96
CA ASP A 672 -90.11 -0.59 21.74
C ASP A 672 -89.86 -0.70 23.25
N ALA A 673 -89.37 -1.85 23.71
CA ALA A 673 -89.02 -2.07 25.11
C ALA A 673 -87.77 -1.27 25.50
N ALA A 674 -86.75 -1.24 24.65
CA ALA A 674 -85.54 -0.45 24.85
C ALA A 674 -85.82 1.06 24.81
N ALA A 675 -86.67 1.52 23.89
CA ALA A 675 -87.10 2.92 23.83
C ALA A 675 -87.89 3.34 25.08
N ALA A 676 -88.79 2.47 25.56
CA ALA A 676 -89.53 2.70 26.80
C ALA A 676 -88.60 2.76 28.02
N GLU A 677 -87.60 1.88 28.09
CA GLU A 677 -86.62 1.87 29.17
C GLU A 677 -85.69 3.09 29.11
N PHE A 678 -85.20 3.46 27.92
CA PHE A 678 -84.40 4.68 27.75
C PHE A 678 -85.20 5.91 28.18
N ALA A 679 -86.46 6.02 27.76
CA ALA A 679 -87.36 7.07 28.22
C ALA A 679 -87.54 7.06 29.74
N ARG A 680 -87.59 5.88 30.39
CA ARG A 680 -87.68 5.74 31.85
C ARG A 680 -86.39 6.22 32.54
N VAL A 681 -85.22 5.81 32.05
CA VAL A 681 -83.91 6.23 32.55
C VAL A 681 -83.74 7.74 32.43
N LEU A 682 -84.08 8.32 31.28
CA LEU A 682 -84.08 9.77 31.07
C LEU A 682 -85.01 10.50 32.03
N LYS A 683 -86.26 10.04 32.17
CA LYS A 683 -87.23 10.65 33.11
C LYS A 683 -86.73 10.59 34.55
N LYS A 684 -86.10 9.47 34.95
CA LYS A 684 -85.51 9.29 36.28
C LYS A 684 -84.32 10.22 36.50
N ALA A 685 -83.44 10.35 35.52
CA ALA A 685 -82.29 11.26 35.57
C ALA A 685 -82.75 12.72 35.66
N PHE A 686 -83.71 13.15 34.82
CA PHE A 686 -84.31 14.49 34.91
C PHE A 686 -85.02 14.74 36.24
N ALA A 687 -85.73 13.74 36.77
CA ALA A 687 -86.41 13.87 38.07
C ALA A 687 -85.42 13.99 39.24
N LYS A 688 -84.32 13.22 39.21
CA LYS A 688 -83.26 13.29 40.21
C LYS A 688 -82.53 14.64 40.15
N ALA A 689 -82.13 15.07 38.96
CA ALA A 689 -81.46 16.34 38.76
C ALA A 689 -82.36 17.54 39.15
N LYS A 690 -83.66 17.51 38.81
CA LYS A 690 -84.62 18.54 39.27
C LYS A 690 -84.83 18.55 40.79
N LYS A 691 -84.56 17.44 41.48
CA LYS A 691 -84.68 17.32 42.93
C LYS A 691 -83.42 17.82 43.64
N GLU A 692 -82.25 17.56 43.07
CA GLU A 692 -80.96 18.06 43.55
C GLU A 692 -80.81 19.56 43.28
N HIS A 693 -81.47 20.07 42.24
CA HIS A 693 -81.41 21.46 41.80
C HIS A 693 -82.82 22.07 41.63
N PRO A 694 -83.54 22.31 42.75
CA PRO A 694 -84.94 22.77 42.72
C PRO A 694 -85.08 24.20 42.21
N GLY A 695 -85.98 24.41 41.25
CA GLY A 695 -86.24 25.71 40.60
C GLY A 695 -85.45 25.94 39.30
N LYS A 696 -84.46 25.08 39.02
CA LYS A 696 -83.51 25.24 37.92
C LYS A 696 -83.89 24.47 36.67
N ARG A 697 -83.47 24.97 35.49
CA ARG A 697 -83.66 24.27 34.21
C ARG A 697 -82.49 23.31 33.99
N VAL A 698 -82.72 22.02 34.23
CA VAL A 698 -81.67 20.98 34.06
C VAL A 698 -81.50 20.59 32.60
N ARG A 699 -80.25 20.45 32.14
CA ARG A 699 -79.89 19.81 30.86
C ARG A 699 -78.98 18.60 31.13
N LEU A 700 -79.29 17.46 30.49
CA LEU A 700 -78.46 16.24 30.54
C LEU A 700 -77.58 16.16 29.28
N SER A 701 -76.28 15.93 29.44
CA SER A 701 -75.35 15.63 28.33
C SER A 701 -75.08 14.11 28.24
N PHE A 702 -74.96 13.59 27.02
CA PHE A 702 -74.76 12.15 26.74
C PHE A 702 -73.34 11.80 26.26
N LYS A 703 -72.51 12.80 25.97
CA LYS A 703 -71.07 12.65 25.77
C LYS A 703 -70.38 13.42 26.90
N GLU A 704 -69.30 12.82 27.41
CA GLU A 704 -68.33 13.57 28.21
C GLU A 704 -67.88 14.82 27.47
#